data_AF-A0A7W4CMZ5-F1
#
_entry.id   AF-A0A7W4CMZ5-F1
#
_cell.length_a   1.000
_cell.length_b   1.000
_cell.length_c   1.000
_cell.angle_alpha   90.00
_cell.angle_beta   90.00
_cell.angle_gamma   90.00
#
_symmetry.space_group_name_H-M   'P 1'
#
loop_
_entity.id
_entity.type
_entity.pdbx_description
1 polymer ?
#
loop_
_entity_poly.entity_id
_entity_poly.type
_entity_poly.pdbx_seq_one_letter_code
_entity_poly.pdbx_strand_id
1 'polypeptide(L)'
;MAGWNAVSMATEYKVVVSDPAALQTRDGSDVDEALRGFLVSNMNARAAGRLSAQDGAEAAELTDGGGFAVLLDPVTRQPARLSDGRLLTIDPPGKGKDRPAGLESMVSWRSDVGVHLQVGGGAERFVSTLRESFPEVNVVRLDFNAESVDNAGMTEEWRGFALTAARAGLGLVIQNSDGDLAGGLKRAEPVELGPPDALAQVSGEWKINNVREDWERMLEWFQRPENAEILDAVLGWELINEPMAYGNTAQAGALYSRHMADLIGAMDWGDKRLFVGGLRASAQFQHLDHDLIREAAGDRLVWSAHMYPAWVVAKTPDPDGAMFRDQICTRIGTLTEAGDDIVVTESQLYTEAGTLDPATSGARAAQSFNMARKLPWFADNGIGWTWWPPVGRASQMLKWGGGKAGYEIQIESAAFAHWGWVRDETQGPAGTTEHWGGTGEEVLSVDPAQDETADHVVDGVSNPHGLIYALGGNDRVTGGDLPDLLYGGQGNDLLRGGTGDDWLFGGRGDDMLDGGDGGDRLIDPEGANTLTAGSGDDHLEGTGTLDGGEGDDVLIASGDGAILTGGPGSDRFLPWLRGEITFTDFTPGEDRLDLSLLQTPKRAPTLELRGSGDGTTLVWGELTVHMPGAEGLTEGDIINAGPRRVVVTGR
;
A
#
# COMPACT_ATOMS: atom_id res chain seq x y z
N MET A 1 -12.18 1.07 13.56
CA MET A 1 -12.75 1.56 12.29
C MET A 1 -13.45 0.42 11.53
N ALA A 2 -14.47 -0.21 12.14
CA ALA A 2 -15.19 -1.31 11.50
C ALA A 2 -15.95 -0.76 10.26
N GLY A 3 -15.59 -1.25 9.07
CA GLY A 3 -16.27 -0.92 7.82
C GLY A 3 -15.61 0.14 6.94
N TRP A 4 -14.40 0.64 7.23
CA TRP A 4 -13.65 1.48 6.28
C TRP A 4 -12.60 0.66 5.53
N ASN A 5 -12.85 0.45 4.25
CA ASN A 5 -11.89 -0.10 3.30
C ASN A 5 -11.40 1.03 2.43
N ALA A 6 -10.18 1.48 2.73
CA ALA A 6 -9.70 2.75 2.27
C ALA A 6 -8.51 2.57 1.33
N VAL A 7 -8.45 3.44 0.32
CA VAL A 7 -7.29 3.55 -0.57
C VAL A 7 -6.78 4.97 -0.55
N SER A 8 -5.47 5.15 -0.46
CA SER A 8 -4.87 6.47 -0.65
C SER A 8 -4.65 6.69 -2.14
N MET A 9 -4.80 7.94 -2.59
CA MET A 9 -4.50 8.30 -3.97
C MET A 9 -3.39 9.33 -3.98
N ALA A 10 -2.24 8.94 -4.52
CA ALA A 10 -1.11 9.83 -4.69
C ALA A 10 -1.40 10.81 -5.83
N THR A 11 -1.51 12.06 -5.47
CA THR A 11 -1.66 13.16 -6.43
C THR A 11 -0.33 13.48 -7.12
N GLU A 12 -0.35 14.34 -8.15
CA GLU A 12 0.89 14.88 -8.70
C GLU A 12 1.37 16.06 -7.88
N TYR A 13 2.57 15.96 -7.34
CA TYR A 13 3.25 17.11 -6.78
C TYR A 13 3.85 17.96 -7.90
N LYS A 14 3.32 19.16 -8.10
CA LYS A 14 3.88 20.18 -8.98
C LYS A 14 4.67 21.18 -8.17
N VAL A 15 5.76 21.70 -8.73
CA VAL A 15 6.46 22.83 -8.13
C VAL A 15 5.80 24.10 -8.64
N VAL A 16 5.49 25.04 -7.76
CA VAL A 16 4.83 26.31 -8.08
C VAL A 16 5.53 27.49 -7.47
N VAL A 17 5.24 28.67 -8.00
CA VAL A 17 5.66 29.94 -7.41
C VAL A 17 4.78 30.27 -6.21
N SER A 18 5.35 30.22 -5.01
CA SER A 18 4.68 30.55 -3.75
C SER A 18 5.08 31.91 -3.19
N ASP A 19 6.19 32.49 -3.62
CA ASP A 19 6.55 33.88 -3.32
C ASP A 19 7.34 34.47 -4.49
N PRO A 20 6.68 35.17 -5.43
CA PRO A 20 7.33 35.78 -6.57
C PRO A 20 8.51 36.68 -6.19
N ALA A 21 8.41 37.42 -5.09
CA ALA A 21 9.45 38.36 -4.66
C ALA A 21 10.75 37.67 -4.20
N ALA A 22 10.66 36.42 -3.74
CA ALA A 22 11.82 35.62 -3.34
C ALA A 22 12.47 34.85 -4.51
N LEU A 23 11.83 34.82 -5.68
CA LEU A 23 12.26 34.03 -6.82
C LEU A 23 13.35 34.75 -7.63
N GLN A 24 14.45 34.05 -7.92
CA GLN A 24 15.54 34.59 -8.73
C GLN A 24 15.43 34.14 -10.19
N THR A 25 15.23 35.09 -11.10
CA THR A 25 15.34 34.82 -12.55
C THR A 25 16.79 34.80 -13.01
N ARG A 26 17.07 34.09 -14.11
CA ARG A 26 18.44 33.98 -14.65
C ARG A 26 18.99 35.28 -15.21
N ASP A 27 18.12 36.24 -15.54
CA ASP A 27 18.51 37.56 -16.02
C ASP A 27 18.48 38.64 -14.93
N GLY A 28 18.11 38.28 -13.71
CA GLY A 28 18.03 39.18 -12.56
C GLY A 28 16.82 40.13 -12.57
N SER A 29 15.84 39.88 -13.44
CA SER A 29 14.55 40.59 -13.45
C SER A 29 13.67 40.20 -12.27
N ASP A 30 12.88 41.16 -11.79
CA ASP A 30 11.85 40.90 -10.78
C ASP A 30 10.71 40.05 -11.36
N VAL A 31 10.07 39.24 -10.51
CA VAL A 31 8.94 38.38 -10.88
C VAL A 31 7.65 39.08 -10.42
N ASP A 32 6.71 39.28 -11.35
CA ASP A 32 5.43 39.91 -11.06
C ASP A 32 4.62 39.09 -10.05
N GLU A 33 3.96 39.75 -9.10
CA GLU A 33 3.11 39.13 -8.09
C GLU A 33 1.97 38.30 -8.72
N ALA A 34 1.52 38.68 -9.92
CA ALA A 34 0.54 37.94 -10.70
C ALA A 34 1.01 36.53 -11.12
N LEU A 35 2.30 36.23 -11.00
CA LEU A 35 2.87 34.91 -11.31
C LEU A 35 2.83 33.94 -10.13
N ARG A 36 2.32 34.35 -8.96
CA ARG A 36 2.02 33.44 -7.85
C ARG A 36 1.08 32.31 -8.34
N GLY A 37 1.39 31.07 -7.98
CA GLY A 37 0.69 29.87 -8.43
C GLY A 37 1.10 29.34 -9.81
N PHE A 38 2.00 30.01 -10.54
CA PHE A 38 2.48 29.48 -11.82
C PHE A 38 3.30 28.21 -11.62
N LEU A 39 3.18 27.27 -12.56
CA LEU A 39 3.85 25.97 -12.52
C LEU A 39 5.30 26.09 -12.98
N VAL A 40 6.23 25.54 -12.22
CA VAL A 40 7.64 25.44 -12.63
C VAL A 40 7.82 24.19 -13.48
N SER A 41 8.29 24.39 -14.72
CA SER A 41 8.58 23.31 -15.65
C SER A 41 10.05 23.29 -16.04
N ASN A 42 10.75 22.23 -15.64
CA ASN A 42 12.15 22.01 -16.04
C ASN A 42 12.22 21.73 -17.54
N MET A 43 12.95 22.57 -18.27
CA MET A 43 13.07 22.47 -19.72
C MET A 43 14.05 21.37 -20.14
N ASN A 44 13.55 20.49 -20.99
CA ASN A 44 14.29 19.45 -21.71
C ASN A 44 13.66 19.28 -23.10
N ALA A 45 14.29 18.48 -23.98
CA ALA A 45 13.80 18.30 -25.36
C ALA A 45 12.32 17.86 -25.44
N ARG A 46 11.86 17.01 -24.51
CA ARG A 46 10.46 16.56 -24.45
C ARG A 46 9.52 17.68 -24.00
N ALA A 47 9.93 18.48 -23.01
CA ALA A 47 9.12 19.57 -22.48
C ALA A 47 9.06 20.76 -23.45
N ALA A 48 10.15 21.08 -24.14
CA ALA A 48 10.19 22.12 -25.17
C ALA A 48 9.25 21.80 -26.34
N GLY A 49 9.13 20.52 -26.72
CA GLY A 49 8.20 20.07 -27.75
C GLY A 49 6.71 20.20 -27.39
N ARG A 50 6.37 20.55 -26.14
CA ARG A 50 4.99 20.82 -25.70
C ARG A 50 4.62 22.31 -25.76
N LEU A 51 5.60 23.18 -25.95
CA LEU A 51 5.36 24.61 -26.08
C LEU A 51 4.90 24.95 -27.51
N SER A 52 4.46 26.19 -27.73
CA SER A 52 4.18 26.67 -29.08
C SER A 52 5.45 26.58 -29.95
N ALA A 53 5.29 26.54 -31.28
CA ALA A 53 6.46 26.46 -32.18
C ALA A 53 7.45 27.62 -31.97
N GLN A 54 6.95 28.81 -31.63
CA GLN A 54 7.76 29.98 -31.31
C GLN A 54 8.52 29.78 -29.99
N ASP A 55 7.81 29.38 -28.93
CA ASP A 55 8.39 29.16 -27.60
C ASP A 55 9.39 28.01 -27.58
N GLY A 56 9.11 26.93 -28.32
CA GLY A 56 10.01 25.80 -28.45
C GLY A 56 11.31 26.17 -29.15
N ALA A 57 11.25 27.06 -30.15
CA ALA A 57 12.44 27.59 -30.81
C ALA A 57 13.25 28.50 -29.86
N GLU A 58 12.59 29.43 -29.17
CA GLU A 58 13.23 30.31 -28.18
C GLU A 58 13.86 29.50 -27.03
N ALA A 59 13.15 28.49 -26.52
CA ALA A 59 13.65 27.58 -25.49
C ALA A 59 14.85 26.76 -25.96
N ALA A 60 14.89 26.33 -27.23
CA ALA A 60 16.02 25.60 -27.78
C ALA A 60 17.30 26.45 -27.82
N GLU A 61 17.18 27.75 -28.13
CA GLU A 61 18.32 28.69 -28.10
C GLU A 61 18.89 28.89 -26.68
N LEU A 62 18.09 28.67 -25.64
CA LEU A 62 18.50 28.80 -24.23
C LEU A 62 19.17 27.53 -23.66
N THR A 63 19.18 26.40 -24.38
CA THR A 63 19.67 25.11 -23.86
C THR A 63 21.20 24.93 -23.83
N ASP A 64 21.99 25.90 -24.31
CA ASP A 64 23.42 25.73 -24.62
C ASP A 64 24.43 25.82 -23.44
N GLY A 65 24.02 25.79 -22.17
CA GLY A 65 25.00 25.97 -21.07
C GLY A 65 24.66 25.53 -19.65
N GLY A 66 23.44 25.03 -19.40
CA GLY A 66 23.00 24.58 -18.08
C GLY A 66 21.48 24.65 -18.05
N GLY A 67 20.82 23.52 -17.76
CA GLY A 67 19.35 23.40 -17.80
C GLY A 67 18.65 24.56 -17.10
N PHE A 68 17.42 24.87 -17.50
CA PHE A 68 16.63 25.98 -16.96
C PHE A 68 15.18 25.52 -16.74
N ALA A 69 14.41 26.34 -16.04
CA ALA A 69 12.97 26.15 -15.95
C ALA A 69 12.23 27.41 -16.41
N VAL A 70 11.00 27.19 -16.89
CA VAL A 70 10.03 28.25 -17.21
C VAL A 70 8.86 28.19 -16.24
N LEU A 71 8.19 29.32 -16.08
CA LEU A 71 6.93 29.42 -15.33
C LEU A 71 5.78 29.29 -16.33
N LEU A 72 4.84 28.38 -16.08
CA LEU A 72 3.69 28.15 -16.94
C LEU A 72 2.40 28.56 -16.22
N ASP A 73 1.53 29.26 -16.94
CA ASP A 73 0.17 29.53 -16.48
C ASP A 73 -0.54 28.19 -16.21
N PRO A 74 -1.15 28.01 -15.04
CA PRO A 74 -1.68 26.71 -14.63
C PRO A 74 -2.89 26.26 -15.47
N VAL A 75 -3.59 27.19 -16.13
CA VAL A 75 -4.77 26.92 -16.95
C VAL A 75 -4.39 26.79 -18.43
N THR A 76 -3.75 27.82 -18.98
CA THR A 76 -3.45 27.91 -20.42
C THR A 76 -2.16 27.20 -20.82
N ARG A 77 -1.32 26.85 -19.84
CA ARG A 77 0.02 26.28 -20.02
C ARG A 77 0.97 27.17 -20.84
N GLN A 78 0.62 28.45 -21.05
CA GLN A 78 1.47 29.41 -21.72
C GLN A 78 2.62 29.82 -20.81
N PRO A 79 3.84 29.98 -21.35
CA PRO A 79 4.97 30.41 -20.54
C PRO A 79 4.87 31.89 -20.18
N ALA A 80 5.24 32.21 -18.94
CA ALA A 80 5.41 33.57 -18.47
C ALA A 80 6.54 34.25 -19.26
N ARG A 81 6.38 35.54 -19.51
CA ARG A 81 7.32 36.36 -20.26
C ARG A 81 7.73 37.58 -19.47
N LEU A 82 8.94 38.03 -19.74
CA LEU A 82 9.45 39.31 -19.30
C LEU A 82 8.74 40.44 -20.05
N SER A 83 8.87 41.67 -19.53
CA SER A 83 8.26 42.86 -20.14
C SER A 83 8.74 43.14 -21.57
N ASP A 84 9.90 42.61 -21.97
CA ASP A 84 10.47 42.72 -23.31
C ASP A 84 10.01 41.61 -24.27
N GLY A 85 9.17 40.69 -23.80
CA GLY A 85 8.60 39.59 -24.57
C GLY A 85 9.43 38.31 -24.59
N ARG A 86 10.62 38.27 -23.98
CA ARG A 86 11.39 37.02 -23.84
C ARG A 86 10.79 36.09 -22.80
N LEU A 87 11.06 34.79 -22.90
CA LEU A 87 10.70 33.80 -21.89
C LEU A 87 11.30 34.17 -20.52
N LEU A 88 10.46 34.19 -19.48
CA LEU A 88 10.94 34.29 -18.11
C LEU A 88 11.52 32.94 -17.70
N THR A 89 12.81 32.94 -17.34
CA THR A 89 13.53 31.72 -16.98
C THR A 89 14.14 31.81 -15.59
N ILE A 90 14.10 30.70 -14.88
CA ILE A 90 14.75 30.52 -13.58
C ILE A 90 15.75 29.35 -13.66
N ASP A 91 16.64 29.27 -12.67
CA ASP A 91 17.44 28.07 -12.51
C ASP A 91 16.55 26.88 -12.13
N PRO A 92 16.83 25.68 -12.67
CA PRO A 92 15.98 24.54 -12.46
C PRO A 92 16.04 24.17 -10.97
N PRO A 93 14.90 24.06 -10.27
CA PRO A 93 14.91 23.58 -8.90
C PRO A 93 15.61 22.21 -8.83
N GLY A 94 16.44 22.04 -7.80
CA GLY A 94 17.16 20.79 -7.56
C GLY A 94 16.22 19.60 -7.41
N LYS A 95 16.73 18.38 -7.63
CA LYS A 95 15.98 17.16 -7.30
C LYS A 95 16.05 16.92 -5.79
N GLY A 96 14.93 17.05 -5.08
CA GLY A 96 14.85 16.71 -3.65
C GLY A 96 14.09 17.75 -2.82
N LYS A 97 14.34 17.76 -1.50
CA LYS A 97 13.65 18.63 -0.51
C LYS A 97 14.24 20.05 -0.41
N ASP A 98 15.35 20.32 -1.11
CA ASP A 98 15.96 21.66 -1.17
C ASP A 98 15.33 22.46 -2.31
N ARG A 99 14.26 23.21 -1.98
CA ARG A 99 13.60 24.13 -2.91
C ARG A 99 14.21 25.54 -2.80
N PRO A 100 14.46 26.24 -3.92
CA PRO A 100 14.74 27.68 -3.92
C PRO A 100 13.65 28.46 -3.17
N ALA A 101 14.02 29.60 -2.59
CA ALA A 101 13.06 30.51 -1.96
C ALA A 101 11.98 30.94 -2.97
N GLY A 102 10.74 31.03 -2.50
CA GLY A 102 9.59 31.39 -3.33
C GLY A 102 9.03 30.27 -4.21
N LEU A 103 9.46 29.02 -4.01
CA LEU A 103 8.88 27.85 -4.64
C LEU A 103 8.33 26.86 -3.60
N GLU A 104 7.10 26.39 -3.80
CA GLU A 104 6.50 25.31 -3.00
C GLU A 104 5.96 24.17 -3.85
N SER A 105 5.49 23.11 -3.18
CA SER A 105 4.77 22.03 -3.84
C SER A 105 3.27 22.16 -3.69
N MET A 106 2.61 22.04 -4.82
CA MET A 106 1.17 21.91 -4.91
C MET A 106 0.79 20.48 -5.23
N VAL A 107 -0.40 20.13 -4.76
CA VAL A 107 -1.08 18.89 -5.07
C VAL A 107 -2.03 19.13 -6.24
N SER A 108 -1.85 18.41 -7.34
CA SER A 108 -2.78 18.38 -8.47
C SER A 108 -3.30 16.96 -8.70
N TRP A 109 -4.51 16.83 -9.22
CA TRP A 109 -4.87 15.57 -9.86
C TRP A 109 -3.97 15.33 -11.08
N ARG A 110 -3.62 14.07 -11.34
CA ARG A 110 -2.81 13.67 -12.50
C ARG A 110 -3.67 13.66 -13.76
N SER A 111 -4.07 14.82 -14.26
CA SER A 111 -4.64 14.91 -15.61
C SER A 111 -3.52 14.85 -16.67
N ASP A 112 -2.40 15.57 -16.47
CA ASP A 112 -1.58 16.01 -17.60
C ASP A 112 -0.06 16.07 -17.38
N VAL A 113 0.56 14.89 -17.27
CA VAL A 113 1.82 14.65 -18.02
C VAL A 113 1.53 14.07 -19.40
N GLY A 114 0.39 14.45 -19.99
CA GLY A 114 0.05 14.35 -21.39
C GLY A 114 -1.25 13.60 -21.65
N VAL A 115 -2.41 14.24 -21.50
CA VAL A 115 -3.64 13.72 -22.08
C VAL A 115 -4.51 14.88 -22.60
N HIS A 116 -4.29 15.25 -23.86
CA HIS A 116 -5.45 15.61 -24.67
C HIS A 116 -6.37 14.37 -24.71
N LEU A 117 -7.42 14.41 -23.90
CA LEU A 117 -8.47 13.39 -23.81
C LEU A 117 -9.26 13.38 -25.11
N GLN A 118 -8.69 12.72 -26.12
CA GLN A 118 -9.44 12.19 -27.25
C GLN A 118 -9.50 10.66 -27.25
N VAL A 119 -8.69 9.96 -26.43
CA VAL A 119 -8.83 8.50 -26.22
C VAL A 119 -8.25 8.08 -24.84
N GLY A 120 -9.07 8.03 -23.77
CA GLY A 120 -8.89 7.34 -22.45
C GLY A 120 -7.83 7.85 -21.44
N GLY A 121 -8.02 7.95 -20.11
CA GLY A 121 -9.15 7.69 -19.20
C GLY A 121 -9.11 8.67 -18.00
N GLY A 122 -10.22 9.36 -17.76
CA GLY A 122 -10.34 10.41 -16.73
C GLY A 122 -10.73 9.88 -15.35
N ALA A 123 -11.08 10.79 -14.42
CA ALA A 123 -11.54 10.45 -13.08
C ALA A 123 -12.65 9.39 -13.08
N GLU A 124 -13.61 9.48 -14.01
CA GLU A 124 -14.72 8.54 -14.14
C GLU A 124 -14.25 7.11 -14.42
N ARG A 125 -13.32 6.92 -15.37
CA ARG A 125 -12.79 5.59 -15.70
C ARG A 125 -11.95 5.03 -14.55
N PHE A 126 -11.19 5.88 -13.85
CA PHE A 126 -10.44 5.43 -12.69
C PHE A 126 -11.36 4.98 -11.56
N VAL A 127 -12.36 5.79 -11.21
CA VAL A 127 -13.31 5.48 -10.14
C VAL A 127 -14.16 4.25 -10.50
N SER A 128 -14.56 4.09 -11.76
CA SER A 128 -15.26 2.88 -12.21
C SER A 128 -14.37 1.65 -12.06
N THR A 129 -13.13 1.68 -12.59
CA THR A 129 -12.16 0.58 -12.43
C THR A 129 -11.90 0.25 -10.96
N LEU A 130 -11.72 1.26 -10.08
CA LEU A 130 -11.52 1.03 -8.65
C LEU A 130 -12.73 0.33 -8.01
N ARG A 131 -13.95 0.77 -8.33
CA ARG A 131 -15.19 0.24 -7.74
C ARG A 131 -15.56 -1.13 -8.29
N GLU A 132 -15.23 -1.38 -9.56
CA GLU A 132 -15.48 -2.65 -10.23
C GLU A 132 -14.50 -3.72 -9.77
N SER A 133 -13.23 -3.38 -9.56
CA SER A 133 -12.21 -4.35 -9.15
C SER A 133 -12.03 -4.49 -7.64
N PHE A 134 -12.49 -3.51 -6.86
CA PHE A 134 -12.41 -3.51 -5.40
C PHE A 134 -13.70 -2.94 -4.81
N PRO A 135 -14.84 -3.62 -4.96
CA PRO A 135 -16.13 -3.07 -4.54
C PRO A 135 -16.25 -2.87 -3.02
N GLU A 136 -15.41 -3.52 -2.23
CA GLU A 136 -15.24 -3.30 -0.81
C GLU A 136 -14.76 -1.89 -0.49
N VAL A 137 -13.95 -1.29 -1.38
CA VAL A 137 -13.37 0.04 -1.19
C VAL A 137 -14.49 1.08 -1.16
N ASN A 138 -14.60 1.76 -0.01
CA ASN A 138 -15.65 2.72 0.27
C ASN A 138 -15.12 4.07 0.76
N VAL A 139 -13.80 4.20 0.97
CA VAL A 139 -13.16 5.45 1.36
C VAL A 139 -11.94 5.72 0.48
N VAL A 140 -11.79 6.97 0.04
CA VAL A 140 -10.59 7.43 -0.67
C VAL A 140 -9.92 8.53 0.15
N ARG A 141 -8.64 8.33 0.43
CA ARG A 141 -7.77 9.33 1.05
C ARG A 141 -7.08 10.16 -0.04
N LEU A 142 -7.27 11.48 0.01
CA LEU A 142 -6.81 12.44 -0.99
C LEU A 142 -5.85 13.45 -0.38
N ASP A 143 -4.70 13.62 -1.04
CA ASP A 143 -3.84 14.78 -0.80
C ASP A 143 -4.59 16.08 -1.11
N PHE A 144 -4.47 17.09 -0.25
CA PHE A 144 -4.84 18.48 -0.55
C PHE A 144 -3.95 19.43 0.28
N ASN A 145 -3.74 20.66 -0.19
CA ASN A 145 -2.99 21.65 0.59
C ASN A 145 -3.44 23.07 0.28
N ALA A 146 -3.04 24.02 1.12
CA ALA A 146 -3.46 25.41 0.99
C ALA A 146 -3.00 26.04 -0.33
N GLU A 147 -1.82 25.69 -0.82
CA GLU A 147 -1.34 26.16 -2.13
C GLU A 147 -2.27 25.71 -3.28
N SER A 148 -2.94 24.56 -3.13
CA SER A 148 -3.97 24.08 -4.03
C SER A 148 -5.31 24.81 -3.93
N VAL A 149 -5.56 25.68 -2.96
CA VAL A 149 -6.82 26.45 -2.86
C VAL A 149 -6.91 27.58 -3.89
N ASP A 150 -5.78 28.23 -4.17
CA ASP A 150 -5.74 29.49 -4.94
C ASP A 150 -5.31 29.33 -6.40
N ASN A 151 -5.36 28.11 -6.95
CA ASN A 151 -4.87 27.81 -8.29
C ASN A 151 -5.97 27.28 -9.23
N ALA A 152 -6.62 28.19 -9.95
CA ALA A 152 -7.78 27.89 -10.80
C ALA A 152 -7.57 26.75 -11.84
N GLY A 153 -6.35 26.41 -12.23
CA GLY A 153 -6.10 25.28 -13.15
C GLY A 153 -6.06 23.93 -12.44
N MET A 154 -5.30 23.82 -11.36
CA MET A 154 -5.02 22.55 -10.67
C MET A 154 -6.11 22.18 -9.66
N THR A 155 -6.69 23.17 -8.98
CA THR A 155 -7.81 22.96 -8.06
C THR A 155 -9.01 22.34 -8.79
N GLU A 156 -9.25 22.72 -10.04
CA GLU A 156 -10.38 22.24 -10.84
C GLU A 156 -10.24 20.78 -11.26
N GLU A 157 -9.03 20.33 -11.58
CA GLU A 157 -8.76 18.91 -11.88
C GLU A 157 -8.94 18.04 -10.63
N TRP A 158 -8.41 18.49 -9.49
CA TRP A 158 -8.61 17.83 -8.21
C TRP A 158 -10.09 17.80 -7.81
N ARG A 159 -10.80 18.94 -7.92
CA ARG A 159 -12.23 19.05 -7.64
C ARG A 159 -13.03 18.09 -8.51
N GLY A 160 -12.70 18.02 -9.80
CA GLY A 160 -13.32 17.10 -10.75
C GLY A 160 -13.21 15.65 -10.27
N PHE A 161 -12.02 15.21 -9.85
CA PHE A 161 -11.82 13.88 -9.30
C PHE A 161 -12.61 13.64 -8.01
N ALA A 162 -12.50 14.54 -7.03
CA ALA A 162 -13.17 14.43 -5.74
C ALA A 162 -14.70 14.35 -5.91
N LEU A 163 -15.26 15.13 -6.84
CA LEU A 163 -16.68 15.11 -7.16
C LEU A 163 -17.09 13.79 -7.82
N THR A 164 -16.28 13.24 -8.74
CA THR A 164 -16.52 11.92 -9.32
C THR A 164 -16.55 10.83 -8.25
N ALA A 165 -15.58 10.84 -7.32
CA ALA A 165 -15.53 9.88 -6.21
C ALA A 165 -16.76 10.01 -5.28
N ALA A 166 -17.11 11.23 -4.88
CA ALA A 166 -18.28 11.51 -4.06
C ALA A 166 -19.58 11.02 -4.71
N ARG A 167 -19.76 11.27 -6.01
CA ARG A 167 -20.93 10.80 -6.79
C ARG A 167 -21.00 9.29 -6.96
N ALA A 168 -19.86 8.60 -6.89
CA ALA A 168 -19.80 7.15 -6.85
C ALA A 168 -20.08 6.57 -5.44
N GLY A 169 -20.37 7.42 -4.46
CA GLY A 169 -20.68 7.01 -3.08
C GLY A 169 -19.46 6.75 -2.21
N LEU A 170 -18.26 7.14 -2.66
CA LEU A 170 -17.03 7.00 -1.87
C LEU A 170 -16.93 8.12 -0.83
N GLY A 171 -16.66 7.75 0.41
CA GLY A 171 -16.28 8.69 1.46
C GLY A 171 -14.88 9.24 1.23
N LEU A 172 -14.64 10.48 1.65
CA LEU A 172 -13.36 11.16 1.43
C LEU A 172 -12.63 11.43 2.75
N VAL A 173 -11.34 11.11 2.81
CA VAL A 173 -10.43 11.62 3.85
C VAL A 173 -9.50 12.61 3.19
N ILE A 174 -9.50 13.85 3.67
CA ILE A 174 -8.64 14.90 3.13
C ILE A 174 -7.47 15.11 4.07
N GLN A 175 -6.26 14.90 3.57
CA GLN A 175 -5.04 15.18 4.32
C GLN A 175 -4.48 16.54 3.94
N ASN A 176 -3.95 17.25 4.94
CA ASN A 176 -3.09 18.40 4.68
C ASN A 176 -1.67 17.89 4.33
N SER A 177 -1.39 17.89 3.03
CA SER A 177 -0.19 17.31 2.43
C SER A 177 0.92 18.34 2.26
N ASP A 178 2.17 17.90 2.47
CA ASP A 178 3.39 18.68 2.19
C ASP A 178 3.45 20.07 2.86
N GLY A 179 2.62 20.31 3.89
CA GLY A 179 2.61 21.53 4.67
C GLY A 179 3.89 21.72 5.48
N ASP A 180 3.97 22.85 6.17
CA ASP A 180 5.21 23.32 6.79
C ASP A 180 5.85 22.31 7.76
N LEU A 181 5.04 21.47 8.40
CA LEU A 181 5.49 20.46 9.37
C LEU A 181 5.92 19.12 8.73
N ALA A 182 5.62 18.91 7.43
CA ALA A 182 6.02 17.76 6.60
C ALA A 182 7.48 17.84 6.13
N GLY A 183 8.04 19.04 6.05
CA GLY A 183 9.47 19.24 5.86
C GLY A 183 10.24 18.83 7.13
N GLY A 184 10.90 17.68 7.13
CA GLY A 184 11.81 17.30 8.21
C GLY A 184 12.89 18.37 8.45
N LEU A 185 13.57 18.32 9.61
CA LEU A 185 14.58 19.30 10.03
C LEU A 185 15.50 19.74 8.87
N LYS A 186 15.26 20.91 8.28
CA LYS A 186 16.18 21.55 7.33
C LYS A 186 17.47 21.82 8.09
N ARG A 187 18.61 21.36 7.57
CA ARG A 187 19.93 21.56 8.20
C ARG A 187 20.37 23.03 8.26
N ALA A 188 19.68 23.94 7.57
CA ALA A 188 20.14 25.29 7.33
C ALA A 188 19.53 26.36 8.23
N GLU A 189 18.36 26.17 8.86
CA GLU A 189 17.79 27.14 9.80
C GLU A 189 17.04 26.44 10.94
N PRO A 190 17.20 26.86 12.21
CA PRO A 190 16.38 26.37 13.30
C PRO A 190 14.97 26.88 13.05
N VAL A 191 14.11 25.97 12.62
CA VAL A 191 12.72 26.31 12.46
C VAL A 191 12.08 26.48 13.83
N GLU A 192 11.51 27.66 14.10
CA GLU A 192 10.67 27.85 15.26
C GLU A 192 9.29 27.19 15.05
N LEU A 193 9.06 26.08 15.76
CA LEU A 193 7.77 25.38 15.80
C LEU A 193 6.68 26.21 16.48
N GLY A 194 7.06 27.18 17.31
CA GLY A 194 6.21 27.95 18.20
C GLY A 194 6.29 27.46 19.66
N PRO A 195 6.07 28.35 20.65
CA PRO A 195 5.90 27.94 22.05
C PRO A 195 4.60 27.15 22.24
N PRO A 196 4.40 26.46 23.38
CA PRO A 196 3.19 25.67 23.62
C PRO A 196 1.86 26.40 23.43
N ASP A 197 1.83 27.73 23.59
CA ASP A 197 0.66 28.61 23.42
C ASP A 197 0.65 29.37 22.08
N ALA A 198 1.47 28.96 21.10
CA ALA A 198 1.63 29.62 19.80
C ALA A 198 0.31 29.90 19.07
N LEU A 199 -0.63 28.94 19.11
CA LEU A 199 -1.92 29.08 18.43
C LEU A 199 -2.87 30.11 19.07
N ALA A 200 -2.65 30.45 20.35
CA ALA A 200 -3.34 31.57 20.99
C ALA A 200 -2.75 32.94 20.57
N GLN A 201 -1.53 32.94 20.05
CA GLN A 201 -0.79 34.11 19.59
C GLN A 201 -0.89 34.21 18.06
N VAL A 202 -2.05 34.67 17.57
CA VAL A 202 -2.43 34.62 16.14
C VAL A 202 -1.39 35.24 15.21
N SER A 203 -0.75 36.35 15.60
CA SER A 203 0.26 37.07 14.82
C SER A 203 1.68 36.48 14.89
N GLY A 204 1.82 35.28 15.46
CA GLY A 204 3.11 34.61 15.57
C GLY A 204 3.57 33.99 14.26
N GLU A 205 4.82 34.22 13.89
CA GLU A 205 5.44 33.69 12.67
C GLU A 205 6.07 32.31 12.94
N TRP A 206 5.24 31.32 13.30
CA TRP A 206 5.67 29.95 13.62
C TRP A 206 5.01 28.93 12.71
N LYS A 207 5.68 27.79 12.49
CA LYS A 207 5.13 26.74 11.61
C LYS A 207 3.74 26.25 11.99
N ILE A 208 3.43 26.17 13.29
CA ILE A 208 2.09 25.75 13.72
C ILE A 208 1.02 26.78 13.39
N ASN A 209 1.35 28.08 13.39
CA ASN A 209 0.45 29.14 12.94
C ASN A 209 0.21 29.03 11.44
N ASN A 210 1.24 28.74 10.65
CA ASN A 210 1.10 28.50 9.21
C ASN A 210 0.17 27.30 8.93
N VAL A 211 0.25 26.22 9.73
CA VAL A 211 -0.68 25.08 9.60
C VAL A 211 -2.12 25.48 9.92
N ARG A 212 -2.34 26.37 10.89
CA ARG A 212 -3.69 26.92 11.15
C ARG A 212 -4.18 27.72 9.95
N GLU A 213 -3.35 28.62 9.43
CA GLU A 213 -3.68 29.44 8.25
C GLU A 213 -3.95 28.59 7.00
N ASP A 214 -3.19 27.52 6.81
CA ASP A 214 -3.42 26.54 5.74
C ASP A 214 -4.81 25.91 5.86
N TRP A 215 -5.17 25.47 7.07
CA TRP A 215 -6.49 24.89 7.33
C TRP A 215 -7.62 25.90 7.21
N GLU A 216 -7.42 27.15 7.63
CA GLU A 216 -8.40 28.23 7.44
C GLU A 216 -8.73 28.39 5.95
N ARG A 217 -7.70 28.52 5.10
CA ARG A 217 -7.85 28.60 3.63
C ARG A 217 -8.55 27.37 3.06
N MET A 218 -8.14 26.17 3.48
CA MET A 218 -8.70 24.91 2.98
C MET A 218 -10.18 24.76 3.38
N LEU A 219 -10.54 24.98 4.65
CA LEU A 219 -11.93 24.87 5.11
C LEU A 219 -12.83 25.92 4.47
N GLU A 220 -12.36 27.16 4.33
CA GLU A 220 -13.10 28.20 3.59
C GLU A 220 -13.37 27.77 2.14
N TRP A 221 -12.42 27.09 1.50
CA TRP A 221 -12.62 26.54 0.16
C TRP A 221 -13.68 25.45 0.13
N PHE A 222 -13.65 24.49 1.05
CA PHE A 222 -14.65 23.41 1.12
C PHE A 222 -16.06 23.93 1.44
N GLN A 223 -16.18 25.02 2.22
CA GLN A 223 -17.45 25.64 2.59
C GLN A 223 -18.12 26.43 1.46
N ARG A 224 -17.44 26.64 0.31
CA ARG A 224 -18.04 27.33 -0.84
C ARG A 224 -19.23 26.52 -1.39
N PRO A 225 -20.35 27.17 -1.79
CA PRO A 225 -21.55 26.46 -2.24
C PRO A 225 -21.31 25.46 -3.39
N GLU A 226 -20.39 25.76 -4.30
CA GLU A 226 -20.00 24.88 -5.40
C GLU A 226 -19.29 23.59 -4.97
N ASN A 227 -18.77 23.54 -3.74
CA ASN A 227 -18.03 22.39 -3.18
C ASN A 227 -18.85 21.60 -2.15
N ALA A 228 -20.12 21.95 -1.93
CA ALA A 228 -20.97 21.33 -0.90
C ALA A 228 -21.06 19.80 -1.03
N GLU A 229 -21.20 19.29 -2.26
CA GLU A 229 -21.27 17.83 -2.53
C GLU A 229 -19.97 17.10 -2.16
N ILE A 230 -18.82 17.75 -2.32
CA ILE A 230 -17.53 17.20 -1.88
C ILE A 230 -17.46 17.23 -0.36
N LEU A 231 -17.80 18.36 0.27
CA LEU A 231 -17.79 18.52 1.73
C LEU A 231 -18.72 17.52 2.43
N ASP A 232 -19.89 17.24 1.85
CA ASP A 232 -20.83 16.23 2.35
C ASP A 232 -20.21 14.81 2.32
N ALA A 233 -19.40 14.51 1.30
CA ALA A 233 -18.70 13.24 1.19
C ALA A 233 -17.44 13.14 2.06
N VAL A 234 -16.90 14.26 2.57
CA VAL A 234 -15.77 14.24 3.51
C VAL A 234 -16.20 13.57 4.81
N LEU A 235 -15.48 12.50 5.17
CA LEU A 235 -15.64 11.78 6.43
C LEU A 235 -14.65 12.26 7.50
N GLY A 236 -13.49 12.78 7.10
CA GLY A 236 -12.47 13.23 8.05
C GLY A 236 -11.34 14.08 7.48
N TRP A 237 -10.69 14.79 8.39
CA TRP A 237 -9.56 15.69 8.14
C TRP A 237 -8.29 15.11 8.78
N GLU A 238 -7.27 14.83 7.97
CA GLU A 238 -5.94 14.46 8.47
C GLU A 238 -5.06 15.69 8.62
N LEU A 239 -4.96 16.12 9.89
CA LEU A 239 -4.51 17.45 10.28
C LEU A 239 -3.10 17.74 9.78
N ILE A 240 -2.22 16.74 9.85
CA ILE A 240 -0.85 16.80 9.35
C ILE A 240 -0.48 15.40 8.85
N ASN A 241 -0.14 15.27 7.57
CA ASN A 241 0.29 13.99 6.98
C ASN A 241 1.53 13.40 7.68
N GLU A 242 2.62 14.18 7.77
CA GLU A 242 3.89 13.72 8.34
C GLU A 242 4.54 14.74 9.29
N PRO A 243 4.30 14.75 10.61
CA PRO A 243 4.87 15.75 11.52
C PRO A 243 6.35 15.49 11.83
N MET A 244 7.23 15.66 10.83
CA MET A 244 8.66 15.40 10.95
C MET A 244 9.44 16.54 11.62
N ALA A 245 8.95 17.77 11.54
CA ALA A 245 9.66 18.95 12.06
C ALA A 245 9.90 18.91 13.58
N TYR A 246 9.03 18.25 14.35
CA TYR A 246 9.14 18.15 15.81
C TYR A 246 10.29 17.24 16.28
N GLY A 247 10.72 16.27 15.47
CA GLY A 247 11.64 15.22 15.92
C GLY A 247 10.93 14.11 16.71
N ASN A 248 11.58 13.51 17.71
CA ASN A 248 11.03 12.37 18.47
C ASN A 248 11.54 12.26 19.91
N THR A 249 11.59 13.38 20.62
CA THR A 249 11.88 13.38 22.06
C THR A 249 10.59 13.51 22.86
N ALA A 250 10.64 13.23 24.17
CA ALA A 250 9.51 13.47 25.07
C ALA A 250 9.07 14.95 25.07
N GLN A 251 10.02 15.89 24.97
CA GLN A 251 9.66 17.32 24.87
C GLN A 251 8.95 17.64 23.54
N ALA A 252 9.43 17.05 22.44
CA ALA A 252 8.81 17.22 21.13
C ALA A 252 7.39 16.66 21.11
N GLY A 253 7.16 15.48 21.71
CA GLY A 253 5.84 14.88 21.81
C GLY A 253 4.88 15.70 22.67
N ALA A 254 5.31 16.18 23.83
CA ALA A 254 4.50 17.06 24.66
C ALA A 254 4.11 18.37 23.93
N LEU A 255 5.06 18.99 23.22
CA LEU A 255 4.81 20.20 22.42
C LEU A 255 3.83 19.91 21.28
N TYR A 256 4.06 18.84 20.52
CA TYR A 256 3.19 18.44 19.42
C TYR A 256 1.77 18.12 19.89
N SER A 257 1.61 17.34 20.97
CA SER A 257 0.30 17.05 21.57
C SER A 257 -0.45 18.32 21.98
N ARG A 258 0.26 19.30 22.57
CA ARG A 258 -0.35 20.60 22.89
C ARG A 258 -0.79 21.33 21.64
N HIS A 259 0.08 21.44 20.64
CA HIS A 259 -0.24 22.09 19.37
C HIS A 259 -1.43 21.44 18.66
N MET A 260 -1.55 20.11 18.69
CA MET A 260 -2.70 19.40 18.10
C MET A 260 -3.99 19.68 18.87
N ALA A 261 -3.97 19.59 20.20
CA ALA A 261 -5.14 19.91 21.01
C ALA A 261 -5.61 21.37 20.81
N ASP A 262 -4.66 22.31 20.73
CA ASP A 262 -4.97 23.71 20.45
C ASP A 262 -5.50 23.92 19.04
N LEU A 263 -4.92 23.27 18.03
CA LEU A 263 -5.39 23.36 16.64
C LEU A 263 -6.82 22.83 16.52
N ILE A 264 -7.11 21.71 17.17
CA ILE A 264 -8.45 21.11 17.23
C ILE A 264 -9.44 22.10 17.86
N GLY A 265 -9.07 22.73 18.97
CA GLY A 265 -9.93 23.68 19.69
C GLY A 265 -10.06 25.06 19.03
N ALA A 266 -9.12 25.46 18.18
CA ALA A 266 -9.09 26.78 17.54
C ALA A 266 -9.97 26.87 16.29
N MET A 267 -10.44 25.74 15.75
CA MET A 267 -11.05 25.67 14.43
C MET A 267 -12.40 24.94 14.43
N ASP A 268 -13.27 25.29 13.47
CA ASP A 268 -14.53 24.61 13.24
C ASP A 268 -14.37 23.50 12.19
N TRP A 269 -14.24 22.27 12.67
CA TRP A 269 -14.06 21.08 11.83
C TRP A 269 -15.38 20.45 11.38
N GLY A 270 -16.52 21.00 11.80
CA GLY A 270 -17.82 20.35 11.66
C GLY A 270 -17.92 19.03 12.42
N ASP A 271 -18.75 18.13 11.91
CA ASP A 271 -19.01 16.79 12.46
C ASP A 271 -18.01 15.73 11.98
N LYS A 272 -16.94 16.14 11.28
CA LYS A 272 -15.99 15.22 10.63
C LYS A 272 -15.01 14.59 11.63
N ARG A 273 -14.51 13.40 11.28
CA ARG A 273 -13.43 12.72 12.02
C ARG A 273 -12.13 13.52 11.93
N LEU A 274 -11.28 13.40 12.94
CA LEU A 274 -10.02 14.14 13.06
C LEU A 274 -8.86 13.14 13.16
N PHE A 275 -8.08 13.08 12.09
CA PHE A 275 -6.95 12.18 11.95
C PHE A 275 -5.70 12.88 12.48
N VAL A 276 -5.12 12.32 13.56
CA VAL A 276 -3.93 12.84 14.23
C VAL A 276 -2.79 11.83 14.11
N GLY A 277 -1.69 12.27 13.50
CA GLY A 277 -0.52 11.45 13.25
C GLY A 277 0.42 11.32 14.44
N GLY A 278 1.23 10.26 14.44
CA GLY A 278 2.39 10.11 15.33
C GLY A 278 3.58 10.98 14.92
N LEU A 279 4.59 11.11 15.79
CA LEU A 279 5.87 11.74 15.41
C LEU A 279 6.62 10.91 14.35
N ARG A 280 7.62 11.55 13.71
CA ARG A 280 8.48 10.95 12.66
C ARG A 280 7.68 10.35 11.50
N ALA A 281 6.98 11.22 10.77
CA ALA A 281 6.13 10.80 9.66
C ALA A 281 5.08 9.80 10.12
N SER A 282 4.32 10.15 11.16
CA SER A 282 3.17 9.36 11.61
C SER A 282 3.51 7.93 12.06
N ALA A 283 4.74 7.71 12.53
CA ALA A 283 5.26 6.36 12.76
C ALA A 283 5.50 6.02 14.24
N GLN A 284 5.42 6.99 15.15
CA GLN A 284 5.79 6.84 16.57
C GLN A 284 4.82 7.60 17.50
N PHE A 285 4.23 6.90 18.45
CA PHE A 285 3.20 7.45 19.34
C PHE A 285 3.62 7.50 20.81
N GLN A 286 4.75 6.88 21.19
CA GLN A 286 5.12 6.68 22.61
C GLN A 286 5.44 7.95 23.40
N HIS A 287 5.64 9.08 22.74
CA HIS A 287 5.99 10.35 23.36
C HIS A 287 4.85 11.36 23.39
N LEU A 288 3.71 11.00 22.79
CA LEU A 288 2.53 11.86 22.78
C LEU A 288 1.84 11.84 24.14
N ASP A 289 1.28 12.98 24.52
CA ASP A 289 0.22 13.04 25.52
C ASP A 289 -1.09 12.64 24.83
N HIS A 290 -1.47 11.37 24.94
CA HIS A 290 -2.66 10.83 24.28
C HIS A 290 -3.95 11.38 24.91
N ASP A 291 -3.98 11.53 26.24
CA ASP A 291 -5.17 11.98 26.95
C ASP A 291 -5.53 13.42 26.58
N LEU A 292 -4.53 14.29 26.43
CA LEU A 292 -4.74 15.65 25.97
C LEU A 292 -5.36 15.71 24.55
N ILE A 293 -4.90 14.84 23.65
CA ILE A 293 -5.44 14.77 22.28
C ILE A 293 -6.85 14.18 22.29
N ARG A 294 -7.09 13.12 23.08
CA ARG A 294 -8.42 12.53 23.27
C ARG A 294 -9.42 13.53 23.83
N GLU A 295 -9.04 14.31 24.85
CA GLU A 295 -9.89 15.34 25.42
C GLU A 295 -10.28 16.40 24.37
N ALA A 296 -9.34 16.80 23.52
CA ALA A 296 -9.59 17.80 22.49
C ALA A 296 -10.46 17.28 21.33
N ALA A 297 -10.18 16.08 20.83
CA ALA A 297 -10.87 15.50 19.68
C ALA A 297 -12.22 14.84 20.04
N GLY A 298 -12.32 14.26 21.24
CA GLY A 298 -13.43 13.40 21.67
C GLY A 298 -13.59 12.18 20.76
N ASP A 299 -14.84 11.73 20.60
CA ASP A 299 -15.21 10.57 19.76
C ASP A 299 -14.90 10.75 18.26
N ARG A 300 -14.45 11.95 17.85
CA ARG A 300 -14.04 12.22 16.46
C ARG A 300 -12.61 11.77 16.17
N LEU A 301 -11.82 11.44 17.19
CA LEU A 301 -10.40 11.09 17.03
C LEU A 301 -10.22 9.82 16.20
N VAL A 302 -9.29 9.90 15.25
CA VAL A 302 -8.69 8.76 14.57
C VAL A 302 -7.17 8.92 14.62
N TRP A 303 -6.44 7.90 15.03
CA TRP A 303 -4.98 7.90 14.95
C TRP A 303 -4.54 7.53 13.54
N SER A 304 -3.80 8.42 12.88
CA SER A 304 -3.27 8.16 11.54
C SER A 304 -1.81 7.68 11.60
N ALA A 305 -1.55 6.50 11.05
CA ALA A 305 -0.25 5.85 11.13
C ALA A 305 0.35 5.58 9.75
N HIS A 306 1.65 5.82 9.58
CA HIS A 306 2.38 5.39 8.38
C HIS A 306 3.18 4.13 8.71
N MET A 307 3.05 3.10 7.88
CA MET A 307 3.69 1.80 8.07
C MET A 307 4.15 1.18 6.76
N TYR A 308 5.38 1.46 6.37
CA TYR A 308 5.99 0.77 5.24
C TYR A 308 6.56 -0.60 5.64
N PRO A 309 6.59 -1.61 4.75
CA PRO A 309 7.17 -2.92 5.05
C PRO A 309 8.58 -2.83 5.62
N ALA A 310 9.39 -1.93 5.08
CA ALA A 310 10.75 -1.75 5.57
C ALA A 310 10.86 -1.25 7.02
N TRP A 311 9.77 -0.77 7.60
CA TRP A 311 9.69 -0.22 8.94
C TRP A 311 9.09 -1.19 9.95
N VAL A 312 8.21 -2.09 9.52
CA VAL A 312 7.44 -2.97 10.43
C VAL A 312 7.72 -4.45 10.26
N VAL A 313 8.31 -4.87 9.14
CA VAL A 313 8.65 -6.27 8.91
C VAL A 313 10.12 -6.48 8.62
N ALA A 314 10.58 -7.71 8.89
CA ALA A 314 11.94 -8.12 8.69
C ALA A 314 12.36 -8.08 7.21
N LYS A 315 13.67 -7.91 6.97
CA LYS A 315 14.30 -8.02 5.64
C LYS A 315 14.46 -9.48 5.17
N THR A 316 14.06 -10.41 6.01
CA THR A 316 14.11 -11.86 5.87
C THR A 316 12.74 -12.41 6.26
N PRO A 317 12.31 -13.59 5.78
CA PRO A 317 10.99 -14.14 6.10
C PRO A 317 10.73 -14.16 7.63
N ASP A 318 9.57 -13.67 8.09
CA ASP A 318 9.14 -13.57 9.50
C ASP A 318 7.85 -14.38 9.74
N PRO A 319 7.86 -15.71 9.50
CA PRO A 319 6.63 -16.51 9.48
C PRO A 319 5.87 -16.52 10.82
N ASP A 320 6.57 -16.53 11.96
CA ASP A 320 5.93 -16.44 13.28
C ASP A 320 5.51 -15.01 13.66
N GLY A 321 5.81 -14.00 12.83
CA GLY A 321 5.51 -12.59 13.06
C GLY A 321 6.15 -11.99 14.30
N ALA A 322 7.23 -12.57 14.84
CA ALA A 322 7.87 -12.04 16.05
C ALA A 322 8.43 -10.63 15.84
N MET A 323 9.13 -10.40 14.72
CA MET A 323 9.63 -9.07 14.42
C MET A 323 8.48 -8.10 14.14
N PHE A 324 7.44 -8.54 13.43
CA PHE A 324 6.23 -7.76 13.23
C PHE A 324 5.62 -7.31 14.57
N ARG A 325 5.39 -8.23 15.52
CA ARG A 325 4.84 -7.90 16.84
C ARG A 325 5.68 -6.86 17.59
N ASP A 326 7.01 -7.03 17.61
CA ASP A 326 7.92 -6.08 18.27
C ASP A 326 7.85 -4.68 17.64
N GLN A 327 7.80 -4.61 16.30
CA GLN A 327 7.71 -3.35 15.59
C GLN A 327 6.35 -2.68 15.76
N ILE A 328 5.25 -3.43 15.68
CA ILE A 328 3.90 -2.90 15.91
C ILE A 328 3.77 -2.36 17.33
N CYS A 329 4.26 -3.09 18.33
CA CYS A 329 4.30 -2.61 19.72
C CYS A 329 5.08 -1.29 19.84
N THR A 330 6.19 -1.16 19.13
CA THR A 330 7.01 0.06 19.12
C THR A 330 6.31 1.25 18.44
N ARG A 331 5.45 0.99 17.45
CA ARG A 331 4.80 2.05 16.67
C ARG A 331 3.50 2.49 17.31
N ILE A 332 2.53 1.58 17.37
CA ILE A 332 1.17 1.86 17.80
C ILE A 332 0.80 1.18 19.11
N GLY A 333 1.66 0.32 19.67
CA GLY A 333 1.36 -0.40 20.91
C GLY A 333 1.21 0.45 22.18
N THR A 334 1.46 1.75 22.10
CA THR A 334 1.15 2.69 23.18
C THR A 334 -0.27 3.26 23.11
N LEU A 335 -0.96 3.07 21.99
CA LEU A 335 -2.40 3.33 21.84
C LEU A 335 -3.15 2.18 22.53
N THR A 336 -3.30 2.30 23.85
CA THR A 336 -3.71 1.21 24.74
C THR A 336 -5.16 1.31 25.21
N GLU A 337 -5.84 2.41 24.90
CA GLU A 337 -7.22 2.64 25.31
C GLU A 337 -8.20 2.00 24.32
N ALA A 338 -9.15 1.23 24.86
CA ALA A 338 -10.23 0.66 24.06
C ALA A 338 -11.15 1.78 23.55
N GLY A 339 -11.43 1.77 22.24
CA GLY A 339 -12.31 2.75 21.59
C GLY A 339 -11.59 3.77 20.71
N ASP A 340 -10.25 3.82 20.75
CA ASP A 340 -9.46 4.57 19.77
C ASP A 340 -9.60 3.94 18.37
N ASP A 341 -10.00 4.74 17.39
CA ASP A 341 -9.98 4.36 15.98
C ASP A 341 -8.56 4.55 15.42
N ILE A 342 -8.00 3.53 14.75
CA ILE A 342 -6.67 3.59 14.13
C ILE A 342 -6.81 3.32 12.63
N VAL A 343 -6.12 4.12 11.81
CA VAL A 343 -5.96 3.86 10.38
C VAL A 343 -4.49 3.96 9.99
N VAL A 344 -3.99 2.95 9.30
CA VAL A 344 -2.72 3.05 8.57
C VAL A 344 -2.98 3.87 7.29
N THR A 345 -2.75 5.18 7.36
CA THR A 345 -3.03 6.16 6.30
C THR A 345 -1.98 6.20 5.19
N GLU A 346 -0.83 5.54 5.39
CA GLU A 346 0.17 5.38 4.33
C GLU A 346 0.98 4.09 4.47
N SER A 347 0.97 3.24 3.44
CA SER A 347 1.74 1.99 3.34
C SER A 347 1.90 1.56 1.88
N GLN A 348 2.80 0.62 1.58
CA GLN A 348 3.00 0.09 0.22
C GLN A 348 3.53 -1.34 0.27
N LEU A 349 3.12 -2.25 -0.64
CA LEU A 349 3.92 -3.45 -0.95
C LEU A 349 4.77 -3.26 -2.21
N TYR A 350 5.99 -3.78 -2.18
CA TYR A 350 6.97 -3.71 -3.27
C TYR A 350 6.99 -5.06 -4.00
N THR A 351 6.09 -5.28 -4.94
CA THR A 351 5.95 -6.58 -5.59
C THR A 351 6.65 -6.64 -6.96
N GLU A 352 7.84 -6.05 -7.14
CA GLU A 352 8.56 -6.09 -8.44
C GLU A 352 8.86 -7.51 -8.97
N ALA A 353 8.68 -8.55 -8.14
CA ALA A 353 8.54 -9.94 -8.56
C ALA A 353 7.33 -10.53 -7.82
N GLY A 354 6.21 -10.67 -8.53
CA GLY A 354 5.01 -11.32 -8.04
C GLY A 354 5.25 -12.78 -7.72
N THR A 355 5.92 -13.04 -6.61
CA THR A 355 6.01 -14.38 -6.05
C THR A 355 5.93 -14.19 -4.55
N LEU A 356 4.93 -14.81 -3.94
CA LEU A 356 4.97 -15.19 -2.54
C LEU A 356 6.13 -16.15 -2.23
N ASP A 357 7.16 -16.22 -3.06
CA ASP A 357 8.34 -17.04 -2.84
C ASP A 357 9.27 -16.31 -1.86
N PRO A 358 9.44 -16.81 -0.62
CA PRO A 358 10.41 -16.24 0.33
C PRO A 358 11.85 -16.32 -0.17
N ALA A 359 12.13 -17.08 -1.23
CA ALA A 359 13.44 -17.24 -1.84
C ALA A 359 13.72 -16.25 -3.00
N THR A 360 12.79 -15.36 -3.37
CA THR A 360 13.12 -14.29 -4.33
C THR A 360 14.22 -13.39 -3.79
N SER A 361 15.23 -13.13 -4.63
CA SER A 361 16.41 -12.36 -4.24
C SER A 361 16.08 -10.87 -4.06
N GLY A 362 15.91 -10.42 -2.81
CA GLY A 362 15.84 -8.98 -2.53
C GLY A 362 15.12 -8.64 -1.24
N ALA A 363 15.70 -7.72 -0.44
CA ALA A 363 15.11 -7.30 0.84
C ALA A 363 13.68 -6.73 0.70
N ARG A 364 13.33 -6.15 -0.46
CA ARG A 364 11.98 -5.64 -0.73
C ARG A 364 10.96 -6.75 -0.94
N ALA A 365 11.31 -7.82 -1.65
CA ALA A 365 10.42 -8.95 -1.90
C ALA A 365 10.09 -9.67 -0.58
N ALA A 366 11.10 -9.98 0.23
CA ALA A 366 10.91 -10.57 1.56
C ALA A 366 10.07 -9.69 2.49
N GLN A 367 10.21 -8.35 2.41
CA GLN A 367 9.39 -7.42 3.18
C GLN A 367 7.93 -7.39 2.69
N SER A 368 7.70 -7.43 1.38
CA SER A 368 6.34 -7.54 0.83
C SER A 368 5.68 -8.86 1.23
N PHE A 369 6.41 -9.97 1.10
CA PHE A 369 6.02 -11.31 1.56
C PHE A 369 5.59 -11.29 3.03
N ASN A 370 6.40 -10.68 3.90
CA ASN A 370 6.10 -10.60 5.33
C ASN A 370 4.90 -9.71 5.63
N MET A 371 4.78 -8.56 4.98
CA MET A 371 3.70 -7.60 5.24
C MET A 371 2.34 -8.13 4.74
N ALA A 372 2.31 -8.81 3.59
CA ALA A 372 1.11 -9.41 3.03
C ALA A 372 0.41 -10.35 4.05
N ARG A 373 1.18 -11.22 4.70
CA ARG A 373 0.70 -12.15 5.76
C ARG A 373 0.26 -11.48 7.05
N LYS A 374 0.41 -10.16 7.16
CA LYS A 374 -0.03 -9.38 8.31
C LYS A 374 -1.19 -8.46 7.97
N LEU A 375 -1.60 -8.39 6.70
CA LEU A 375 -2.81 -7.68 6.32
C LEU A 375 -3.99 -8.21 7.14
N PRO A 376 -4.35 -9.52 7.17
CA PRO A 376 -5.46 -10.04 8.00
C PRO A 376 -5.41 -9.60 9.46
N TRP A 377 -4.24 -9.61 10.10
CA TRP A 377 -4.12 -9.14 11.48
C TRP A 377 -4.60 -7.68 11.68
N PHE A 378 -4.37 -6.77 10.74
CA PHE A 378 -4.76 -5.36 10.91
C PHE A 378 -6.27 -5.19 11.09
N ALA A 379 -7.10 -5.64 10.16
CA ALA A 379 -8.53 -5.47 10.37
C ALA A 379 -9.20 -6.50 11.27
N ASP A 380 -8.53 -7.61 11.64
CA ASP A 380 -8.96 -8.43 12.79
C ASP A 380 -8.95 -7.60 14.08
N ASN A 381 -8.03 -6.64 14.15
CA ASN A 381 -7.96 -5.65 15.22
C ASN A 381 -8.77 -4.38 14.91
N GLY A 382 -9.59 -4.39 13.85
CA GLY A 382 -10.40 -3.23 13.44
C GLY A 382 -9.59 -2.00 13.02
N ILE A 383 -8.32 -2.18 12.67
CA ILE A 383 -7.41 -1.14 12.20
C ILE A 383 -7.65 -0.95 10.71
N GLY A 384 -8.07 0.26 10.32
CA GLY A 384 -8.22 0.61 8.92
C GLY A 384 -6.88 0.61 8.20
N TRP A 385 -6.88 0.25 6.92
CA TRP A 385 -5.67 0.17 6.13
C TRP A 385 -5.85 0.92 4.82
N THR A 386 -4.88 1.75 4.47
CA THR A 386 -4.81 2.39 3.15
C THR A 386 -3.57 1.97 2.41
N TRP A 387 -3.72 1.85 1.10
CA TRP A 387 -2.60 1.69 0.20
C TRP A 387 -2.15 3.03 -0.36
N TRP A 388 -0.86 3.36 -0.27
CA TRP A 388 -0.24 4.46 -0.99
C TRP A 388 0.24 3.97 -2.36
N PRO A 389 -0.36 4.42 -3.47
CA PRO A 389 0.07 4.01 -4.79
C PRO A 389 1.14 4.97 -5.29
N PRO A 390 2.44 4.60 -5.30
CA PRO A 390 3.41 5.35 -6.07
C PRO A 390 3.18 5.14 -7.56
N VAL A 391 2.28 5.92 -8.13
CA VAL A 391 2.24 6.18 -9.56
C VAL A 391 3.56 6.89 -9.92
N GLY A 392 4.54 6.11 -10.36
CA GLY A 392 5.91 6.55 -10.67
C GLY A 392 7.03 5.76 -9.98
N ARG A 393 6.72 4.92 -8.97
CA ARG A 393 7.65 3.95 -8.39
C ARG A 393 6.92 2.67 -7.97
N ALA A 394 6.60 1.81 -8.93
CA ALA A 394 6.26 0.40 -8.66
C ALA A 394 5.15 0.17 -7.62
N SER A 395 4.03 0.90 -7.68
CA SER A 395 2.77 0.40 -7.12
C SER A 395 2.20 -0.64 -8.08
N GLN A 396 1.71 -1.77 -7.57
CA GLN A 396 1.21 -2.86 -8.41
C GLN A 396 -0.28 -3.16 -8.27
N MET A 397 -0.95 -2.55 -7.29
CA MET A 397 -2.40 -2.69 -7.13
C MET A 397 -3.16 -2.07 -8.30
N LEU A 398 -2.79 -0.86 -8.72
CA LEU A 398 -3.30 -0.19 -9.93
C LEU A 398 -2.12 0.48 -10.63
N LYS A 399 -1.82 0.06 -11.86
CA LYS A 399 -0.74 0.60 -12.68
C LYS A 399 -1.30 1.34 -13.88
N TRP A 400 -0.83 2.56 -14.12
CA TRP A 400 -1.20 3.34 -15.30
C TRP A 400 -0.33 2.91 -16.50
N GLY A 401 -0.97 2.31 -17.51
CA GLY A 401 -0.34 1.88 -18.77
C GLY A 401 -0.22 2.98 -19.83
N GLY A 402 -0.71 4.21 -19.55
CA GLY A 402 -0.74 5.32 -20.51
C GLY A 402 -2.10 5.46 -21.22
N GLY A 403 -2.29 6.56 -21.97
CA GLY A 403 -3.61 6.91 -22.52
C GLY A 403 -4.30 5.84 -23.38
N LYS A 404 -3.52 4.95 -24.04
CA LYS A 404 -4.08 3.84 -24.83
C LYS A 404 -4.40 2.58 -24.02
N ALA A 405 -3.65 2.32 -22.95
CA ALA A 405 -3.72 1.08 -22.19
C ALA A 405 -4.52 1.23 -20.88
N GLY A 406 -4.82 2.47 -20.45
CA GLY A 406 -5.63 2.69 -19.26
C GLY A 406 -4.93 2.28 -17.97
N TYR A 407 -5.70 1.79 -17.01
CA TYR A 407 -5.20 1.22 -15.76
C TYR A 407 -5.23 -0.31 -15.85
N GLU A 408 -4.22 -0.98 -15.28
CA GLU A 408 -4.11 -2.43 -15.16
C GLU A 408 -3.91 -2.82 -13.69
N ILE A 409 -4.39 -4.01 -13.31
CA ILE A 409 -4.23 -4.61 -11.98
C ILE A 409 -3.44 -5.91 -12.14
N GLN A 410 -2.57 -6.22 -11.16
CA GLN A 410 -1.94 -7.54 -11.09
C GLN A 410 -2.79 -8.44 -10.19
N ILE A 411 -3.12 -9.65 -10.66
CA ILE A 411 -4.00 -10.59 -9.92
C ILE A 411 -3.52 -10.82 -8.49
N GLU A 412 -2.21 -10.96 -8.27
CA GLU A 412 -1.67 -11.15 -6.92
C GLU A 412 -1.89 -9.91 -6.04
N SER A 413 -1.74 -8.71 -6.61
CA SER A 413 -1.97 -7.48 -5.87
C SER A 413 -3.45 -7.30 -5.54
N ALA A 414 -4.35 -7.77 -6.40
CA ALA A 414 -5.77 -7.82 -6.11
C ALA A 414 -6.07 -8.82 -4.99
N ALA A 415 -5.59 -10.06 -5.11
CA ALA A 415 -5.75 -11.10 -4.10
C ALA A 415 -5.29 -10.63 -2.71
N PHE A 416 -4.15 -9.93 -2.60
CA PHE A 416 -3.72 -9.35 -1.32
C PHE A 416 -4.60 -8.21 -0.81
N ALA A 417 -5.02 -7.34 -1.72
CA ALA A 417 -5.92 -6.24 -1.38
C ALA A 417 -7.20 -6.79 -0.75
N HIS A 418 -7.84 -7.76 -1.40
CA HIS A 418 -9.05 -8.38 -0.91
C HIS A 418 -8.84 -9.17 0.38
N TRP A 419 -7.77 -9.97 0.49
CA TRP A 419 -7.39 -10.64 1.74
C TRP A 419 -7.15 -9.65 2.90
N GLY A 420 -6.76 -8.42 2.57
CA GLY A 420 -6.59 -7.33 3.53
C GLY A 420 -7.83 -6.47 3.80
N TRP A 421 -8.85 -6.47 2.93
CA TRP A 421 -9.99 -5.55 2.95
C TRP A 421 -11.35 -6.19 3.26
N VAL A 422 -11.52 -7.50 3.07
CA VAL A 422 -12.74 -8.20 3.49
C VAL A 422 -12.58 -8.67 4.92
N ARG A 423 -13.31 -8.07 5.86
CA ARG A 423 -13.38 -8.56 7.24
C ARG A 423 -14.71 -8.32 7.96
N ASP A 424 -15.65 -7.64 7.33
CA ASP A 424 -17.03 -7.81 7.73
C ASP A 424 -17.59 -9.03 6.99
N GLU A 425 -17.27 -10.21 7.52
CA GLU A 425 -17.78 -11.49 7.00
C GLU A 425 -19.28 -11.67 7.33
N THR A 426 -19.92 -10.67 7.92
CA THR A 426 -21.37 -10.70 8.15
C THR A 426 -22.16 -10.06 7.02
N GLN A 427 -21.52 -9.23 6.19
CA GLN A 427 -22.17 -8.52 5.09
C GLN A 427 -21.17 -8.22 3.95
N GLY A 428 -21.50 -8.70 2.74
CA GLY A 428 -20.80 -8.28 1.53
C GLY A 428 -20.96 -6.78 1.23
N PRO A 429 -20.11 -6.19 0.37
CA PRO A 429 -20.17 -4.77 0.04
C PRO A 429 -21.47 -4.39 -0.67
N ALA A 430 -21.93 -3.15 -0.46
CA ALA A 430 -23.18 -2.68 -1.03
C ALA A 430 -23.09 -2.48 -2.56
N GLY A 431 -24.04 -3.08 -3.28
CA GLY A 431 -24.20 -2.86 -4.73
C GLY A 431 -23.19 -3.61 -5.59
N THR A 432 -22.57 -4.67 -5.07
CA THR A 432 -21.67 -5.56 -5.82
C THR A 432 -22.45 -6.34 -6.88
N THR A 433 -21.83 -6.50 -8.04
CA THR A 433 -22.25 -7.44 -9.10
C THR A 433 -21.57 -8.80 -8.97
N GLU A 434 -20.55 -8.89 -8.12
CA GLU A 434 -19.76 -10.10 -7.82
C GLU A 434 -20.50 -11.10 -6.92
N HIS A 435 -20.00 -12.33 -6.88
CA HIS A 435 -20.56 -13.44 -6.11
C HIS A 435 -20.12 -13.40 -4.64
N TRP A 436 -20.81 -12.57 -3.86
CA TRP A 436 -20.67 -12.52 -2.40
C TRP A 436 -21.65 -13.49 -1.73
N GLY A 437 -21.13 -14.33 -0.84
CA GLY A 437 -21.88 -15.21 0.04
C GLY A 437 -22.49 -14.48 1.24
N GLY A 438 -23.12 -15.26 2.10
CA GLY A 438 -23.83 -14.83 3.29
C GLY A 438 -23.12 -15.21 4.60
N THR A 439 -23.91 -15.41 5.66
CA THR A 439 -23.41 -15.80 7.00
C THR A 439 -23.75 -17.24 7.37
N GLY A 440 -24.22 -18.02 6.41
CA GLY A 440 -24.59 -19.41 6.61
C GLY A 440 -24.06 -20.26 5.47
N GLU A 441 -24.15 -21.59 5.65
CA GLU A 441 -23.64 -22.56 4.68
C GLU A 441 -24.26 -22.39 3.29
N GLU A 442 -23.41 -22.19 2.30
CA GLU A 442 -23.78 -21.89 0.93
C GLU A 442 -23.08 -22.80 -0.08
N VAL A 443 -23.69 -22.90 -1.27
CA VAL A 443 -23.09 -23.56 -2.43
C VAL A 443 -22.98 -22.52 -3.52
N LEU A 444 -21.76 -22.05 -3.74
CA LEU A 444 -21.43 -20.98 -4.68
C LEU A 444 -20.65 -21.59 -5.85
N SER A 445 -20.89 -21.07 -7.04
CA SER A 445 -20.13 -21.49 -8.21
C SER A 445 -19.98 -20.35 -9.21
N VAL A 446 -18.83 -20.28 -9.85
CA VAL A 446 -18.60 -19.41 -11.00
C VAL A 446 -19.51 -19.89 -12.12
N ASP A 447 -20.31 -18.99 -12.69
CA ASP A 447 -21.22 -19.33 -13.80
C ASP A 447 -20.45 -19.21 -15.13
N PRO A 448 -20.18 -20.33 -15.82
CA PRO A 448 -19.40 -20.32 -17.06
C PRO A 448 -20.13 -19.65 -18.24
N ALA A 449 -21.40 -19.26 -18.06
CA ALA A 449 -22.18 -18.52 -19.06
C ALA A 449 -22.24 -17.01 -18.79
N GLN A 450 -21.66 -16.52 -17.69
CA GLN A 450 -21.47 -15.09 -17.46
C GLN A 450 -20.53 -14.51 -18.52
N ASP A 451 -20.71 -13.23 -18.81
CA ASP A 451 -19.85 -12.53 -19.76
C ASP A 451 -18.45 -12.39 -19.13
N GLU A 452 -17.42 -12.95 -19.76
CA GLU A 452 -16.00 -12.88 -19.32
C GLU A 452 -15.50 -11.43 -19.13
N THR A 453 -16.25 -10.44 -19.63
CA THR A 453 -15.97 -9.01 -19.44
C THR A 453 -16.74 -8.38 -18.29
N ALA A 454 -17.65 -9.09 -17.61
CA ALA A 454 -18.43 -8.60 -16.48
C ALA A 454 -17.70 -8.77 -15.14
N ASP A 455 -16.85 -9.79 -15.02
CA ASP A 455 -15.91 -9.93 -13.90
C ASP A 455 -14.70 -9.03 -14.19
N HIS A 456 -14.62 -7.90 -13.47
CA HIS A 456 -13.76 -6.79 -13.82
C HIS A 456 -12.55 -6.67 -12.87
N VAL A 457 -11.40 -7.26 -13.24
CA VAL A 457 -10.08 -6.84 -12.70
C VAL A 457 -9.23 -6.07 -13.74
N VAL A 458 -9.84 -5.81 -14.91
CA VAL A 458 -9.53 -4.88 -16.03
C VAL A 458 -8.37 -5.20 -17.00
N ASP A 459 -8.75 -5.24 -18.29
CA ASP A 459 -8.03 -5.31 -19.57
C ASP A 459 -6.53 -5.68 -19.57
N GLY A 460 -6.27 -6.94 -19.93
CA GLY A 460 -5.03 -7.33 -20.63
C GLY A 460 -4.06 -8.26 -19.89
N VAL A 461 -4.37 -8.70 -18.67
CA VAL A 461 -3.59 -9.71 -17.93
C VAL A 461 -4.56 -10.52 -17.06
N SER A 462 -4.61 -11.85 -17.24
CA SER A 462 -5.31 -12.83 -16.39
C SER A 462 -6.52 -12.25 -15.64
N ASN A 463 -7.62 -12.03 -16.36
CA ASN A 463 -8.88 -11.70 -15.72
C ASN A 463 -9.30 -12.95 -14.94
N PRO A 464 -9.42 -12.91 -13.58
CA PRO A 464 -10.09 -14.00 -12.93
C PRO A 464 -11.53 -14.02 -13.49
N HIS A 465 -11.92 -15.13 -14.10
CA HIS A 465 -13.26 -15.29 -14.65
C HIS A 465 -14.30 -15.49 -13.54
N GLY A 466 -13.83 -15.79 -12.32
CA GLY A 466 -14.66 -15.97 -11.15
C GLY A 466 -14.03 -15.34 -9.92
N LEU A 467 -14.79 -14.45 -9.28
CA LEU A 467 -14.45 -13.85 -7.99
C LEU A 467 -15.54 -14.22 -6.98
N ILE A 468 -15.19 -15.05 -5.99
CA ILE A 468 -16.14 -15.50 -4.96
C ILE A 468 -15.57 -15.24 -3.56
N TYR A 469 -16.39 -14.60 -2.73
CA TYR A 469 -16.16 -14.47 -1.28
C TYR A 469 -17.34 -15.13 -0.55
N ALA A 470 -17.16 -16.32 0.02
CA ALA A 470 -18.26 -17.01 0.69
C ALA A 470 -18.61 -16.40 2.06
N LEU A 471 -17.66 -15.67 2.67
CA LEU A 471 -17.77 -14.91 3.91
C LEU A 471 -17.87 -15.77 5.17
N GLY A 472 -19.04 -16.27 5.53
CA GLY A 472 -19.21 -17.04 6.76
C GLY A 472 -20.17 -18.19 6.57
N GLY A 473 -19.83 -19.36 7.08
CA GLY A 473 -20.53 -20.60 6.79
C GLY A 473 -19.55 -21.75 6.63
N ASN A 474 -20.06 -22.97 6.46
CA ASN A 474 -19.27 -24.09 5.94
C ASN A 474 -19.64 -24.20 4.47
N ASP A 475 -18.90 -23.50 3.63
CA ASP A 475 -19.32 -23.21 2.27
C ASP A 475 -18.72 -24.20 1.27
N ARG A 476 -19.38 -24.31 0.12
CA ARG A 476 -18.90 -25.12 -1.01
C ARG A 476 -18.78 -24.20 -2.20
N VAL A 477 -17.56 -23.81 -2.51
CA VAL A 477 -17.22 -22.92 -3.61
C VAL A 477 -16.63 -23.73 -4.75
N THR A 478 -17.04 -23.47 -5.99
CA THR A 478 -16.51 -24.14 -7.18
C THR A 478 -16.26 -23.12 -8.29
N GLY A 479 -15.02 -23.04 -8.74
CA GLY A 479 -14.59 -22.26 -9.88
C GLY A 479 -15.00 -22.90 -11.22
N GLY A 480 -14.39 -22.39 -12.28
CA GLY A 480 -14.69 -22.72 -13.67
C GLY A 480 -13.48 -23.26 -14.43
N ASP A 481 -13.46 -22.98 -15.73
CA ASP A 481 -12.42 -23.45 -16.65
C ASP A 481 -11.31 -22.39 -16.89
N LEU A 482 -11.33 -21.29 -16.14
CA LEU A 482 -10.45 -20.13 -16.27
C LEU A 482 -9.91 -19.75 -14.88
N PRO A 483 -8.82 -18.97 -14.80
CA PRO A 483 -8.28 -18.51 -13.52
C PRO A 483 -9.38 -17.90 -12.64
N ASP A 484 -9.44 -18.29 -11.39
CA ASP A 484 -10.42 -17.83 -10.41
C ASP A 484 -9.76 -17.35 -9.11
N LEU A 485 -10.46 -16.51 -8.36
CA LEU A 485 -10.08 -16.08 -7.02
C LEU A 485 -11.21 -16.42 -6.04
N LEU A 486 -10.96 -17.40 -5.18
CA LEU A 486 -11.95 -17.98 -4.28
C LEU A 486 -11.51 -17.78 -2.81
N TYR A 487 -12.40 -17.22 -1.99
CA TYR A 487 -12.20 -17.00 -0.56
C TYR A 487 -13.33 -17.66 0.24
N GLY A 488 -12.99 -18.59 1.14
CA GLY A 488 -13.95 -19.31 1.99
C GLY A 488 -14.45 -18.41 3.11
N GLY A 489 -13.53 -17.94 3.95
CA GLY A 489 -13.85 -17.03 5.05
C GLY A 489 -13.96 -17.79 6.37
N GLN A 490 -15.05 -17.61 7.12
CA GLN A 490 -15.24 -18.23 8.43
C GLN A 490 -16.05 -19.52 8.34
N GLY A 491 -15.46 -20.62 8.80
CA GLY A 491 -16.08 -21.94 8.91
C GLY A 491 -15.27 -22.96 8.13
N ASN A 492 -15.76 -24.20 8.05
CA ASN A 492 -15.04 -25.30 7.42
C ASN A 492 -15.46 -25.40 5.95
N ASP A 493 -14.67 -24.78 5.08
CA ASP A 493 -15.01 -24.55 3.69
C ASP A 493 -14.44 -25.63 2.77
N LEU A 494 -15.08 -25.75 1.60
CA LEU A 494 -14.62 -26.57 0.49
C LEU A 494 -14.52 -25.71 -0.75
N LEU A 495 -13.29 -25.43 -1.19
CA LEU A 495 -13.01 -24.65 -2.39
C LEU A 495 -12.46 -25.57 -3.48
N ARG A 496 -12.99 -25.45 -4.69
CA ARG A 496 -12.45 -26.11 -5.89
C ARG A 496 -12.15 -25.05 -6.94
N GLY A 497 -10.93 -24.97 -7.45
CA GLY A 497 -10.53 -24.09 -8.54
C GLY A 497 -11.13 -24.54 -9.86
N GLY A 498 -10.74 -25.73 -10.32
CA GLY A 498 -11.25 -26.31 -11.56
C GLY A 498 -10.14 -26.43 -12.58
N THR A 499 -10.18 -25.67 -13.66
CA THR A 499 -9.03 -25.55 -14.56
C THR A 499 -8.64 -24.08 -14.70
N GLY A 500 -7.36 -23.78 -14.88
CA GLY A 500 -6.85 -22.41 -14.88
C GLY A 500 -5.86 -22.21 -13.75
N ASP A 501 -5.15 -21.10 -13.75
CA ASP A 501 -4.19 -20.76 -12.68
C ASP A 501 -4.94 -20.06 -11.53
N ASP A 502 -5.47 -20.83 -10.58
CA ASP A 502 -6.42 -20.37 -9.57
C ASP A 502 -5.78 -19.87 -8.28
N TRP A 503 -6.51 -19.04 -7.53
CA TRP A 503 -6.14 -18.53 -6.21
C TRP A 503 -7.19 -18.91 -5.18
N LEU A 504 -6.85 -19.81 -4.27
CA LEU A 504 -7.75 -20.32 -3.25
C LEU A 504 -7.26 -19.91 -1.86
N PHE A 505 -8.15 -19.29 -1.09
CA PHE A 505 -7.92 -18.89 0.29
C PHE A 505 -8.98 -19.54 1.18
N GLY A 506 -8.58 -20.46 2.06
CA GLY A 506 -9.50 -21.17 2.97
C GLY A 506 -10.12 -20.20 3.97
N GLY A 507 -9.27 -19.61 4.81
CA GLY A 507 -9.68 -18.58 5.76
C GLY A 507 -9.53 -19.10 7.17
N ARG A 508 -10.62 -19.10 7.94
CA ARG A 508 -10.67 -19.59 9.31
C ARG A 508 -11.55 -20.82 9.37
N GLY A 509 -10.96 -21.97 9.63
CA GLY A 509 -11.69 -23.19 9.88
C GLY A 509 -10.81 -24.38 9.55
N ASP A 510 -11.39 -25.57 9.53
CA ASP A 510 -10.72 -26.74 8.97
C ASP A 510 -11.21 -26.91 7.52
N ASP A 511 -10.42 -26.43 6.56
CA ASP A 511 -10.86 -26.29 5.16
C ASP A 511 -10.30 -27.40 4.25
N MET A 512 -10.94 -27.54 3.08
CA MET A 512 -10.50 -28.39 1.99
C MET A 512 -10.38 -27.58 0.70
N LEU A 513 -9.16 -27.46 0.17
CA LEU A 513 -8.86 -26.73 -1.05
C LEU A 513 -8.37 -27.71 -2.11
N ASP A 514 -8.90 -27.58 -3.32
CA ASP A 514 -8.63 -28.42 -4.49
C ASP A 514 -8.36 -27.48 -5.68
N GLY A 515 -7.11 -27.34 -6.12
CA GLY A 515 -6.71 -26.44 -7.21
C GLY A 515 -7.29 -26.92 -8.54
N GLY A 516 -6.89 -28.12 -8.95
CA GLY A 516 -7.35 -28.78 -10.17
C GLY A 516 -6.25 -28.80 -11.23
N ASP A 517 -6.55 -28.34 -12.44
CA ASP A 517 -5.58 -28.28 -13.54
C ASP A 517 -5.09 -26.85 -13.75
N GLY A 518 -3.80 -26.56 -13.57
CA GLY A 518 -3.21 -25.23 -13.78
C GLY A 518 -2.12 -24.93 -12.76
N GLY A 519 -1.47 -23.77 -12.87
CA GLY A 519 -0.50 -23.32 -11.87
C GLY A 519 -1.18 -22.56 -10.73
N ASP A 520 -1.67 -23.30 -9.75
CA ASP A 520 -2.55 -22.86 -8.68
C ASP A 520 -1.81 -22.32 -7.46
N ARG A 521 -2.52 -21.52 -6.67
CA ARG A 521 -2.05 -20.97 -5.40
C ARG A 521 -3.07 -21.19 -4.30
N LEU A 522 -2.75 -22.09 -3.39
CA LEU A 522 -3.61 -22.47 -2.27
C LEU A 522 -3.00 -21.96 -0.97
N ILE A 523 -3.69 -21.05 -0.27
CA ILE A 523 -3.20 -20.40 0.96
C ILE A 523 -4.21 -20.57 2.07
N ASP A 524 -3.83 -21.36 3.08
CA ASP A 524 -4.70 -21.66 4.21
C ASP A 524 -3.90 -21.98 5.50
N PRO A 525 -3.39 -20.94 6.17
CA PRO A 525 -2.44 -21.06 7.28
C PRO A 525 -3.07 -21.27 8.66
N GLU A 526 -4.41 -21.31 8.77
CA GLU A 526 -5.14 -21.46 10.03
C GLU A 526 -5.98 -22.74 10.01
N GLY A 527 -6.08 -23.45 11.13
CA GLY A 527 -6.88 -24.68 11.22
C GLY A 527 -6.14 -25.97 10.86
N ALA A 528 -6.88 -27.05 10.63
CA ALA A 528 -6.37 -28.36 10.25
C ALA A 528 -6.87 -28.75 8.85
N ASN A 529 -6.11 -28.35 7.83
CA ASN A 529 -6.62 -28.27 6.46
C ASN A 529 -6.15 -29.43 5.57
N THR A 530 -6.78 -29.54 4.41
CA THR A 530 -6.36 -30.43 3.32
C THR A 530 -6.28 -29.62 2.04
N LEU A 531 -5.08 -29.45 1.50
CA LEU A 531 -4.80 -28.73 0.27
C LEU A 531 -4.31 -29.75 -0.77
N THR A 532 -4.97 -29.82 -1.92
CA THR A 532 -4.55 -30.63 -3.07
C THR A 532 -4.47 -29.71 -4.27
N ALA A 533 -3.28 -29.58 -4.87
CA ALA A 533 -3.04 -28.62 -5.94
C ALA A 533 -3.47 -29.22 -7.29
N GLY A 534 -2.95 -30.40 -7.66
CA GLY A 534 -3.46 -31.15 -8.79
C GLY A 534 -2.43 -31.32 -9.89
N SER A 535 -2.60 -30.67 -11.05
CA SER A 535 -1.60 -30.71 -12.12
C SER A 535 -1.15 -29.32 -12.53
N GLY A 536 0.15 -29.11 -12.67
CA GLY A 536 0.74 -27.79 -12.93
C GLY A 536 1.86 -27.50 -11.95
N ASP A 537 2.55 -26.37 -12.12
CA ASP A 537 3.58 -25.96 -11.16
C ASP A 537 2.91 -25.10 -10.07
N ASP A 538 2.64 -25.68 -8.91
CA ASP A 538 1.74 -25.13 -7.90
C ASP A 538 2.45 -24.48 -6.70
N HIS A 539 1.70 -23.66 -5.95
CA HIS A 539 2.15 -23.08 -4.69
C HIS A 539 1.14 -23.32 -3.57
N LEU A 540 1.54 -24.07 -2.56
CA LEU A 540 0.72 -24.37 -1.39
C LEU A 540 1.36 -23.75 -0.15
N GLU A 541 0.58 -23.02 0.64
CA GLU A 541 0.96 -22.58 1.98
C GLU A 541 -0.15 -22.90 2.96
N GLY A 542 0.13 -23.75 3.96
CA GLY A 542 -0.93 -24.08 4.90
C GLY A 542 -0.56 -25.02 6.03
N THR A 543 -1.58 -25.34 6.81
CA THR A 543 -1.56 -26.30 7.92
C THR A 543 -2.21 -27.63 7.52
N GLY A 544 -1.92 -28.70 8.24
CA GLY A 544 -2.50 -30.02 7.95
C GLY A 544 -1.79 -30.77 6.83
N THR A 545 -2.55 -31.21 5.81
CA THR A 545 -2.02 -32.02 4.70
C THR A 545 -1.97 -31.20 3.42
N LEU A 546 -0.79 -31.13 2.80
CA LEU A 546 -0.55 -30.46 1.52
C LEU A 546 -0.08 -31.51 0.52
N ASP A 547 -0.71 -31.55 -0.65
CA ASP A 547 -0.39 -32.44 -1.77
C ASP A 547 -0.23 -31.60 -3.03
N GLY A 548 1.01 -31.51 -3.54
CA GLY A 548 1.36 -30.76 -4.74
C GLY A 548 0.71 -31.36 -5.97
N GLY A 549 1.07 -32.60 -6.26
CA GLY A 549 0.48 -33.35 -7.37
C GLY A 549 1.48 -33.48 -8.50
N GLU A 550 1.05 -33.30 -9.75
CA GLU A 550 1.95 -33.38 -10.91
C GLU A 550 2.54 -32.00 -11.22
N GLY A 551 3.86 -31.84 -11.16
CA GLY A 551 4.54 -30.59 -11.55
C GLY A 551 5.69 -30.24 -10.62
N ASP A 552 6.36 -29.12 -10.87
CA ASP A 552 7.44 -28.64 -9.98
C ASP A 552 6.85 -27.71 -8.91
N ASP A 553 6.48 -28.26 -7.75
CA ASP A 553 5.66 -27.55 -6.77
C ASP A 553 6.44 -26.83 -5.68
N VAL A 554 5.80 -25.84 -5.04
CA VAL A 554 6.31 -25.15 -3.85
C VAL A 554 5.37 -25.37 -2.67
N LEU A 555 5.81 -26.13 -1.67
CA LEU A 555 5.02 -26.47 -0.49
C LEU A 555 5.58 -25.80 0.77
N ILE A 556 4.80 -24.92 1.37
CA ILE A 556 5.13 -24.16 2.57
C ILE A 556 4.27 -24.63 3.75
N ALA A 557 4.89 -25.23 4.74
CA ALA A 557 4.21 -25.55 6.00
C ALA A 557 4.02 -24.27 6.84
N SER A 558 2.81 -24.04 7.35
CA SER A 558 2.43 -22.89 8.19
C SER A 558 2.16 -23.23 9.66
N GLY A 559 2.52 -24.43 10.10
CA GLY A 559 2.32 -24.86 11.48
C GLY A 559 3.00 -26.18 11.82
N ASP A 560 2.80 -26.61 13.06
CA ASP A 560 3.29 -27.90 13.58
C ASP A 560 2.44 -29.06 13.03
N GLY A 561 3.04 -30.22 12.82
CA GLY A 561 2.35 -31.43 12.39
C GLY A 561 1.99 -31.49 10.90
N ALA A 562 2.49 -30.56 10.07
CA ALA A 562 2.18 -30.56 8.64
C ALA A 562 2.74 -31.80 7.92
N ILE A 563 1.96 -32.31 6.96
CA ILE A 563 2.30 -33.45 6.11
C ILE A 563 2.29 -32.94 4.67
N LEU A 564 3.43 -33.03 3.99
CA LEU A 564 3.64 -32.50 2.65
C LEU A 564 3.97 -33.65 1.71
N THR A 565 3.24 -33.74 0.60
CA THR A 565 3.49 -34.66 -0.52
C THR A 565 3.80 -33.80 -1.72
N GLY A 566 4.97 -33.98 -2.34
CA GLY A 566 5.33 -33.25 -3.55
C GLY A 566 4.60 -33.81 -4.76
N GLY A 567 4.71 -35.13 -4.94
CA GLY A 567 4.18 -35.84 -6.09
C GLY A 567 5.23 -35.98 -7.20
N PRO A 568 4.81 -36.23 -8.45
CA PRO A 568 5.75 -36.28 -9.57
C PRO A 568 6.26 -34.88 -9.98
N GLY A 569 7.56 -34.66 -9.85
CA GLY A 569 8.22 -33.45 -10.34
C GLY A 569 9.42 -33.10 -9.48
N SER A 570 10.05 -31.94 -9.74
CA SER A 570 11.14 -31.40 -8.92
C SER A 570 10.60 -30.42 -7.89
N ASP A 571 10.20 -30.95 -6.74
CA ASP A 571 9.43 -30.18 -5.77
C ASP A 571 10.30 -29.42 -4.79
N ARG A 572 9.71 -28.40 -4.17
CA ARG A 572 10.37 -27.53 -3.20
C ARG A 572 9.61 -27.50 -1.89
N PHE A 573 10.22 -28.09 -0.87
CA PHE A 573 9.63 -28.19 0.46
C PHE A 573 10.21 -27.16 1.42
N LEU A 574 9.35 -26.31 1.97
CA LEU A 574 9.68 -25.28 2.96
C LEU A 574 9.04 -25.66 4.31
N PRO A 575 9.81 -26.23 5.26
CA PRO A 575 9.26 -26.58 6.56
C PRO A 575 8.99 -25.33 7.42
N TRP A 576 8.10 -25.47 8.39
CA TRP A 576 7.85 -24.43 9.38
C TRP A 576 9.06 -24.22 10.30
N LEU A 577 9.06 -23.13 11.06
CA LEU A 577 10.19 -22.74 11.92
C LEU A 577 10.53 -23.74 13.03
N ARG A 578 9.57 -24.55 13.45
CA ARG A 578 9.62 -25.44 14.62
C ARG A 578 8.52 -26.49 14.52
N GLY A 579 8.62 -27.51 15.36
CA GLY A 579 7.65 -28.60 15.40
C GLY A 579 8.10 -29.78 14.55
N GLU A 580 7.17 -30.71 14.33
CA GLU A 580 7.38 -31.95 13.61
C GLU A 580 6.67 -31.86 12.25
N ILE A 581 7.42 -31.99 11.17
CA ILE A 581 6.90 -31.94 9.80
C ILE A 581 7.24 -33.25 9.09
N THR A 582 6.36 -33.75 8.22
CA THR A 582 6.61 -34.96 7.42
C THR A 582 6.57 -34.62 5.94
N PHE A 583 7.61 -34.99 5.19
CA PHE A 583 7.59 -35.00 3.73
C PHE A 583 7.46 -36.44 3.27
N THR A 584 6.36 -36.80 2.64
CA THR A 584 5.99 -38.21 2.46
C THR A 584 6.75 -38.91 1.34
N ASP A 585 7.26 -38.15 0.37
CA ASP A 585 7.83 -38.67 -0.88
C ASP A 585 9.06 -37.90 -1.38
N PHE A 586 9.72 -37.14 -0.50
CA PHE A 586 10.94 -36.40 -0.84
C PHE A 586 11.98 -37.28 -1.56
N THR A 587 12.35 -36.90 -2.78
CA THR A 587 13.27 -37.60 -3.68
C THR A 587 14.61 -36.87 -3.79
N PRO A 588 15.67 -37.34 -3.11
CA PRO A 588 16.99 -36.71 -3.17
C PRO A 588 17.56 -36.66 -4.59
N GLY A 589 18.12 -35.52 -4.98
CA GLY A 589 18.66 -35.24 -6.31
C GLY A 589 17.64 -34.70 -7.32
N GLU A 590 16.35 -34.71 -6.97
CA GLU A 590 15.24 -34.14 -7.74
C GLU A 590 14.63 -33.00 -6.92
N ASP A 591 14.12 -33.33 -5.74
CA ASP A 591 13.47 -32.38 -4.83
C ASP A 591 14.46 -31.54 -4.05
N ARG A 592 13.96 -30.38 -3.62
CA ARG A 592 14.70 -29.34 -2.92
C ARG A 592 14.09 -29.05 -1.56
N LEU A 593 14.91 -29.24 -0.52
CA LEU A 593 14.58 -28.79 0.82
C LEU A 593 15.01 -27.32 0.96
N ASP A 594 14.06 -26.40 1.07
CA ASP A 594 14.34 -24.98 1.16
C ASP A 594 14.18 -24.44 2.59
N LEU A 595 15.31 -24.05 3.17
CA LEU A 595 15.39 -23.54 4.53
C LEU A 595 15.31 -22.00 4.59
N SER A 596 14.80 -21.33 3.54
CA SER A 596 14.77 -19.87 3.48
C SER A 596 13.86 -19.21 4.51
N LEU A 597 12.84 -19.92 5.00
CA LEU A 597 12.00 -19.46 6.13
C LEU A 597 12.74 -19.50 7.47
N LEU A 598 13.74 -20.37 7.58
CA LEU A 598 14.52 -20.60 8.78
C LEU A 598 15.54 -19.47 8.96
N GLN A 599 15.08 -18.31 9.46
CA GLN A 599 15.96 -17.17 9.74
C GLN A 599 17.20 -17.59 10.54
N THR A 600 18.36 -17.00 10.24
CA THR A 600 19.61 -17.34 10.92
C THR A 600 19.85 -16.44 12.13
N PRO A 601 19.64 -16.92 13.38
CA PRO A 601 20.09 -16.17 14.53
C PRO A 601 21.63 -16.10 14.53
N LYS A 602 22.20 -15.08 15.19
CA LYS A 602 23.67 -14.93 15.35
C LYS A 602 24.36 -16.16 15.98
N ARG A 603 23.58 -17.08 16.57
CA ARG A 603 23.97 -18.42 17.05
C ARG A 603 23.02 -19.48 16.49
N ALA A 604 22.99 -19.65 15.17
CA ALA A 604 22.20 -20.71 14.51
C ALA A 604 22.58 -22.10 15.06
N PRO A 605 21.59 -22.97 15.34
CA PRO A 605 21.85 -24.36 15.68
C PRO A 605 22.51 -25.09 14.50
N THR A 606 23.21 -26.17 14.80
CA THR A 606 23.75 -27.08 13.78
C THR A 606 22.57 -27.75 13.09
N LEU A 607 22.62 -27.84 11.77
CA LEU A 607 21.69 -28.68 11.02
C LEU A 607 22.21 -30.11 11.06
N GLU A 608 21.41 -31.02 11.60
CA GLU A 608 21.73 -32.44 11.66
C GLU A 608 20.85 -33.21 10.67
N LEU A 609 21.48 -33.93 9.75
CA LEU A 609 20.83 -34.91 8.90
C LEU A 609 21.16 -36.30 9.43
N ARG A 610 20.13 -37.06 9.80
CA ARG A 610 20.22 -38.39 10.40
C ARG A 610 19.64 -39.39 9.41
N GLY A 611 20.51 -40.10 8.70
CA GLY A 611 20.11 -41.19 7.82
C GLY A 611 19.84 -42.47 8.61
N SER A 612 18.80 -43.19 8.23
CA SER A 612 18.45 -44.53 8.72
C SER A 612 17.97 -45.37 7.54
N GLY A 613 17.89 -46.70 7.71
CA GLY A 613 17.37 -47.59 6.65
C GLY A 613 15.87 -47.41 6.33
N ASP A 614 15.16 -46.55 7.07
CA ASP A 614 13.75 -46.24 6.86
C ASP A 614 13.54 -44.81 6.29
N GLY A 615 14.62 -44.04 6.05
CA GLY A 615 14.58 -42.66 5.54
C GLY A 615 15.53 -41.69 6.27
N THR A 616 15.36 -40.39 6.02
CA THR A 616 16.16 -39.32 6.62
C THR A 616 15.35 -38.47 7.58
N THR A 617 15.91 -38.15 8.75
CA THR A 617 15.37 -37.13 9.65
C THR A 617 16.30 -35.92 9.69
N LEU A 618 15.74 -34.74 9.48
CA LEU A 618 16.42 -33.47 9.70
C LEU A 618 16.06 -32.94 11.08
N VAL A 619 17.06 -32.44 11.82
CA VAL A 619 16.85 -31.74 13.09
C VAL A 619 17.56 -30.39 13.05
N TRP A 620 16.83 -29.32 13.39
CA TRP A 620 17.35 -27.97 13.49
C TRP A 620 16.67 -27.18 14.61
N GLY A 621 17.32 -27.08 15.77
CA GLY A 621 16.73 -26.41 16.94
C GLY A 621 15.50 -27.17 17.45
N GLU A 622 14.33 -26.55 17.36
CA GLU A 622 13.02 -27.14 17.70
C GLU A 622 12.28 -27.73 16.49
N LEU A 623 12.87 -27.67 15.30
CA LEU A 623 12.34 -28.27 14.09
C LEU A 623 12.87 -29.70 13.93
N THR A 624 11.95 -30.62 13.66
CA THR A 624 12.22 -31.96 13.15
C THR A 624 11.46 -32.16 11.84
N VAL A 625 12.14 -32.61 10.79
CA VAL A 625 11.49 -33.01 9.53
C VAL A 625 11.76 -34.48 9.27
N HIS A 626 10.70 -35.26 9.07
CA HIS A 626 10.77 -36.67 8.70
C HIS A 626 10.60 -36.82 7.19
N MET A 627 11.55 -37.49 6.55
CA MET A 627 11.52 -37.83 5.13
C MET A 627 11.66 -39.34 4.99
N PRO A 628 10.57 -40.12 5.24
CA PRO A 628 10.58 -41.57 5.04
C PRO A 628 11.00 -41.93 3.62
N GLY A 629 11.81 -42.99 3.47
CA GLY A 629 12.29 -43.45 2.15
C GLY A 629 13.33 -42.55 1.45
N ALA A 630 13.53 -41.30 1.90
CA ALA A 630 14.51 -40.38 1.34
C ALA A 630 15.94 -40.74 1.79
N GLU A 631 16.54 -41.75 1.16
CA GLU A 631 17.94 -42.12 1.41
C GLU A 631 18.91 -41.28 0.58
N GLY A 632 20.03 -40.87 1.20
CA GLY A 632 21.12 -40.24 0.47
C GLY A 632 21.03 -38.73 0.27
N LEU A 633 20.14 -38.04 1.01
CA LEU A 633 20.07 -36.58 1.07
C LEU A 633 21.46 -35.95 1.27
N THR A 634 21.79 -34.98 0.43
CA THR A 634 23.05 -34.25 0.41
C THR A 634 22.84 -32.76 0.64
N GLU A 635 23.94 -32.02 0.79
CA GLU A 635 23.89 -30.55 0.83
C GLU A 635 23.41 -29.95 -0.51
N GLY A 636 23.54 -30.67 -1.63
CA GLY A 636 23.08 -30.20 -2.95
C GLY A 636 21.56 -30.08 -3.05
N ASP A 637 20.84 -30.88 -2.27
CA ASP A 637 19.38 -30.91 -2.23
C ASP A 637 18.82 -29.74 -1.40
N ILE A 638 19.68 -29.04 -0.64
CA ILE A 638 19.26 -27.96 0.25
C ILE A 638 19.37 -26.60 -0.45
N ILE A 639 18.32 -25.80 -0.37
CA ILE A 639 18.35 -24.37 -0.71
C ILE A 639 18.55 -23.58 0.57
N ASN A 640 19.50 -22.63 0.50
CA ASN A 640 19.83 -21.69 1.57
C ASN A 640 20.23 -22.38 2.89
N ALA A 641 21.48 -22.84 2.98
CA ALA A 641 22.04 -23.33 4.23
C ALA A 641 22.36 -22.16 5.20
N GLY A 642 21.33 -21.52 5.74
CA GLY A 642 21.45 -20.66 6.91
C GLY A 642 22.25 -21.22 8.10
N PRO A 643 22.36 -22.55 8.34
CA PRO A 643 23.21 -23.08 9.39
C PRO A 643 24.70 -22.80 9.14
N ARG A 644 25.44 -22.40 10.19
CA ARG A 644 26.90 -22.26 10.11
C ARG A 644 27.64 -23.58 9.86
N ARG A 645 26.96 -24.73 10.02
CA ARG A 645 27.51 -26.07 9.89
C ARG A 645 26.37 -27.08 9.65
N VAL A 646 26.53 -27.89 8.59
CA VAL A 646 25.71 -29.09 8.32
C VAL A 646 26.49 -30.32 8.78
N VAL A 647 25.84 -31.22 9.51
CA VAL A 647 26.41 -32.48 9.97
C VAL A 647 25.53 -33.62 9.48
N VAL A 648 26.10 -34.50 8.65
CA VAL A 648 25.44 -35.71 8.16
C VAL A 648 25.94 -36.89 8.99
N THR A 649 25.01 -37.64 9.59
CA THR A 649 25.29 -38.82 10.42
C THR A 649 24.51 -40.03 9.93
N GLY A 650 25.12 -41.22 10.01
CA GLY A 650 24.46 -42.50 9.66
C GLY A 650 24.67 -42.96 8.21
N ARG A 651 25.92 -43.12 7.76
CA ARG A 651 26.24 -43.89 6.54
C ARG A 651 26.40 -45.37 6.85
#